data_AF-A0A7J7HYG6-F1
#
_entry.id   AF-A0A7J7HYG6-F1
#
_cell.length_a   1.000
_cell.length_b   1.000
_cell.length_c   1.000
_cell.angle_alpha   90.00
_cell.angle_beta   90.00
_cell.angle_gamma   90.00
#
_symmetry.space_group_name_H-M   'P 1'
#
loop_
_entity.id
_entity.type
_entity.pdbx_description
1 polymer ?
#
loop_
_entity_poly.entity_id
_entity_poly.type
_entity_poly.pdbx_seq_one_letter_code
_entity_poly.pdbx_strand_id
1 'polypeptide(L)'
;MIDQSFYGDKINGYKDELGAIGVMFNYNEVCQFIGKHLMALAASTTLTRVNVVSILTFIKFLREKLLSPDDFIHSIREGRWLRTTLGYISPVGSVLFNEEWKGASEISDIPFIDQNFYGDEILNFKRDLEMLGVVIGFNQNYKFVADNLKSPAYNISAVTAESGLFVLKCLKHLSSSEKIVSAFKGERFLKTNMGYKAPSELYLFNPQWGCLLEVFNGFPRIDENFYGTNIVLYNNELKQLGVVVDFEEAAKAFSRVFKQQAEKSSINKDNVLSFLACCRKLNGTAFKLPDDLKKCIREVKWLRTRLGDYRVPSDCILFGPEWESISPITLLPFIDDSDNYYGKGIHEYKKELKRMRVVLDFKDGYKFVAAGIYLPSDPSNITLTNVYALLECVRNLLQQKNEPLPDPFLKKISKEWLKTSAGYMSPEECLLFDSNWSKFLQPEEFYGPKITSYSKELNAIKVTVDVRNGCSLLGRCLNSHSNFATIVRIYSYLREFNWVQDSGDTRKMWIPNGSDDGEWVKPEECVLYDKDGLFGLQLKVLENYYDSKLLRFFSNAWKLNPIRSLMTFASSGRFGNVLERDCPIASVVLFGKRNALLFWKFVVEHWSSKTDETLAENLLKLPVFSGSDEILLVDKRDVFITDDLQLKDLFEQSSSNPLFVWYPQPSLPSLPRFMLLEIYSKIGVRNISESVLKEVFTMDGDGLEQVNPSEILIGKGLVKLILGFLAGFSLKMEEEKRHEAVRSLLDLTVIETNEPITIGYSLSLSSGERLKKEVKPMIRWERDSKLFTVKMDRSGGHRSIIEYATCFSEAISEGLLWEKEDHIRELAELIKLGFVLEFNEEAIEFLMKTKNLQLFLEDDRFMRARKQRRLWFHGDTDCAHGTTSISLAHNLIADEDEREDRKRKKKVKARERVKLDEGGR
;
A
#
# COMPACT_ATOMS: atom_id res chain seq x y z
N MET A 1 -110.97 -52.84 57.20
CA MET A 1 -112.25 -53.30 56.63
C MET A 1 -112.99 -54.07 57.71
N ILE A 2 -114.32 -53.91 57.79
CA ILE A 2 -115.16 -54.76 58.62
C ILE A 2 -115.39 -56.07 57.86
N ASP A 3 -115.14 -57.19 58.51
CA ASP A 3 -115.29 -58.52 57.91
C ASP A 3 -116.78 -58.91 57.88
N GLN A 4 -117.44 -58.64 56.75
CA GLN A 4 -118.84 -59.03 56.55
C GLN A 4 -119.06 -60.54 56.61
N SER A 5 -118.04 -61.37 56.36
CA SER A 5 -118.15 -62.83 56.49
C SER A 5 -118.21 -63.27 57.96
N PHE A 6 -117.53 -62.51 58.84
CA PHE A 6 -117.57 -62.74 60.29
C PHE A 6 -118.84 -62.18 60.93
N TYR A 7 -119.28 -60.97 60.56
CA TYR A 7 -120.43 -60.32 61.19
C TYR A 7 -121.79 -60.60 60.50
N GLY A 8 -121.77 -61.18 59.30
CA GLY A 8 -122.95 -61.46 58.48
C GLY A 8 -123.65 -60.21 57.93
N ASP A 9 -124.57 -60.39 56.99
CA ASP A 9 -125.24 -59.28 56.26
C ASP A 9 -126.02 -58.32 57.17
N LYS A 10 -126.36 -58.72 58.40
CA LYS A 10 -127.05 -57.90 59.39
C LYS A 10 -126.25 -56.66 59.79
N ILE A 11 -124.92 -56.67 59.67
CA ILE A 11 -124.09 -55.51 60.00
C ILE A 11 -124.38 -54.30 59.11
N ASN A 12 -124.90 -54.52 57.89
CA ASN A 12 -125.31 -53.45 56.99
C ASN A 12 -126.56 -52.70 57.47
N GLY A 13 -127.34 -53.29 58.39
CA GLY A 13 -128.49 -52.63 59.03
C GLY A 13 -128.11 -51.59 60.07
N TYR A 14 -126.87 -51.59 60.56
CA TYR A 14 -126.34 -50.64 61.55
C TYR A 14 -125.56 -49.49 60.91
N LYS A 15 -125.86 -49.16 59.66
CA LYS A 15 -125.07 -48.22 58.86
C LYS A 15 -124.94 -46.84 59.52
N ASP A 16 -126.02 -46.35 60.12
CA ASP A 16 -126.06 -45.01 60.73
C ASP A 16 -125.32 -45.00 62.07
N GLU A 17 -125.46 -46.04 62.89
CA GLU A 17 -124.75 -46.20 64.17
C GLU A 17 -123.25 -46.43 63.97
N LEU A 18 -122.89 -47.28 63.01
CA LEU A 18 -121.51 -47.51 62.61
C LEU A 18 -120.90 -46.20 62.04
N GLY A 19 -121.68 -45.42 61.30
CA GLY A 19 -121.27 -44.12 60.78
C GLY A 19 -120.97 -43.12 61.89
N ALA A 20 -121.83 -43.06 62.91
CA ALA A 20 -121.69 -42.19 64.08
C ALA A 20 -120.43 -42.49 64.92
N ILE A 21 -119.97 -43.74 64.96
CA ILE A 21 -118.73 -44.14 65.64
C ILE A 21 -117.49 -44.08 64.73
N GLY A 22 -117.62 -43.58 63.49
CA GLY A 22 -116.51 -43.31 62.57
C GLY A 22 -116.24 -44.38 61.51
N VAL A 23 -117.12 -45.38 61.33
CA VAL A 23 -117.03 -46.35 60.23
C VAL A 23 -117.47 -45.68 58.93
N MET A 24 -116.60 -45.72 57.92
CA MET A 24 -116.85 -45.08 56.63
C MET A 24 -117.64 -46.00 55.70
N PHE A 25 -118.67 -45.44 55.04
CA PHE A 25 -119.54 -46.19 54.13
C PHE A 25 -119.53 -45.66 52.70
N ASN A 26 -119.25 -44.37 52.51
CA ASN A 26 -119.15 -43.78 51.19
C ASN A 26 -117.75 -44.00 50.62
N TYR A 27 -117.70 -44.32 49.33
CA TYR A 27 -116.47 -44.41 48.56
C TYR A 27 -115.61 -43.14 48.70
N ASN A 28 -116.22 -41.95 48.70
CA ASN A 28 -115.51 -40.69 48.89
C ASN A 28 -114.95 -40.51 50.31
N GLU A 29 -115.65 -40.97 51.35
CA GLU A 29 -115.18 -40.91 52.74
C GLU A 29 -114.00 -41.86 52.97
N VAL A 30 -114.07 -43.07 52.39
CA VAL A 30 -112.97 -44.04 52.42
C VAL A 30 -111.75 -43.50 51.70
N CYS A 31 -111.92 -42.90 50.51
CA CYS A 31 -110.84 -42.23 49.79
C CYS A 31 -110.26 -41.04 50.60
N GLN A 32 -111.09 -40.21 51.24
CA GLN A 32 -110.60 -39.10 52.08
C GLN A 32 -109.83 -39.60 53.31
N PHE A 33 -110.25 -40.69 53.94
CA PHE A 33 -109.54 -41.28 55.07
C PHE A 33 -108.21 -41.90 54.65
N ILE A 34 -108.20 -42.70 53.57
CA ILE A 34 -106.97 -43.25 53.00
C ILE A 34 -106.03 -42.10 52.60
N GLY A 35 -106.57 -41.06 51.97
CA GLY A 35 -105.84 -39.83 51.65
C GLY A 35 -105.21 -39.19 52.90
N LYS A 36 -105.98 -38.93 53.96
CA LYS A 36 -105.47 -38.37 55.23
C LYS A 36 -104.40 -39.24 55.88
N HIS A 37 -104.58 -40.56 55.85
CA HIS A 37 -103.59 -41.50 56.40
C HIS A 37 -102.29 -41.50 55.58
N LEU A 38 -102.37 -41.55 54.25
CA LEU A 38 -101.23 -41.47 53.36
C LEU A 38 -100.53 -40.09 53.44
N MET A 39 -101.29 -39.00 53.63
CA MET A 39 -100.73 -37.66 53.91
C MET A 39 -99.92 -37.64 55.20
N ALA A 40 -100.43 -38.23 56.27
CA ALA A 40 -99.72 -38.32 57.55
C ALA A 40 -98.44 -39.17 57.44
N LEU A 41 -98.47 -40.25 56.65
CA LEU A 41 -97.28 -41.06 56.35
C LEU A 41 -96.24 -40.26 55.55
N ALA A 42 -96.66 -39.56 54.50
CA ALA A 42 -95.78 -38.72 53.69
C ALA A 42 -95.15 -37.55 54.49
N ALA A 43 -95.86 -37.05 55.51
CA ALA A 43 -95.37 -35.97 56.37
C ALA A 43 -94.41 -36.43 57.49
N SER A 44 -94.37 -37.71 57.85
CA SER A 44 -93.75 -38.17 59.10
C SER A 44 -92.38 -38.84 58.98
N THR A 45 -91.99 -39.45 57.84
CA THR A 45 -90.71 -40.19 57.71
C THR A 45 -90.26 -40.45 56.25
N THR A 46 -89.04 -40.96 56.08
CA THR A 46 -88.57 -41.60 54.83
C THR A 46 -89.43 -42.81 54.48
N LEU A 47 -90.23 -42.72 53.42
CA LEU A 47 -91.14 -43.78 53.02
C LEU A 47 -90.40 -45.01 52.48
N THR A 48 -90.91 -46.20 52.81
CA THR A 48 -90.48 -47.47 52.21
C THR A 48 -91.00 -47.60 50.78
N ARG A 49 -90.39 -48.48 49.98
CA ARG A 49 -90.83 -48.81 48.62
C ARG A 49 -92.34 -49.11 48.55
N VAL A 50 -92.84 -49.95 49.45
CA VAL A 50 -94.25 -50.37 49.52
C VAL A 50 -95.18 -49.18 49.77
N ASN A 51 -94.78 -48.26 50.64
CA ASN A 51 -95.58 -47.07 50.96
C ASN A 51 -95.68 -46.14 49.74
N VAL A 52 -94.57 -45.92 49.02
CA VAL A 52 -94.56 -45.11 47.80
C VAL A 52 -95.42 -45.72 46.70
N VAL A 53 -95.32 -47.04 46.48
CA VAL A 53 -96.19 -47.74 45.52
C VAL A 53 -97.66 -47.64 45.92
N SER A 54 -97.97 -47.70 47.21
CA SER A 54 -99.34 -47.54 47.71
C SER A 54 -99.88 -46.14 47.45
N ILE A 55 -99.07 -45.09 47.64
CA ILE A 55 -99.41 -43.70 47.30
C ILE A 55 -99.66 -43.56 45.79
N LEU A 56 -98.78 -44.09 44.95
CA LEU A 56 -98.93 -44.00 43.49
C LEU A 56 -100.12 -44.83 42.98
N THR A 57 -100.38 -45.98 43.57
CA THR A 57 -101.57 -46.80 43.29
C THR A 57 -102.84 -46.08 43.69
N PHE A 58 -102.83 -45.37 44.82
CA PHE A 58 -103.97 -44.57 45.26
C PHE A 58 -104.22 -43.37 44.33
N ILE A 59 -103.18 -42.65 43.89
CA ILE A 59 -103.31 -41.58 42.89
C ILE A 59 -103.86 -42.13 41.57
N LYS A 60 -103.32 -43.25 41.09
CA LYS A 60 -103.79 -43.95 39.89
C LYS A 60 -105.26 -44.31 40.00
N PHE A 61 -105.67 -44.84 41.14
CA PHE A 61 -107.05 -45.21 41.43
C PHE A 61 -107.98 -44.00 41.45
N LEU A 62 -107.60 -42.89 42.10
CA LEU A 62 -108.39 -41.66 42.11
C LEU A 62 -108.59 -41.12 40.68
N ARG A 63 -107.52 -41.10 39.88
CA ARG A 63 -107.56 -40.69 38.47
C ARG A 63 -108.48 -41.57 37.62
N GLU A 64 -108.34 -42.89 37.70
CA GLU A 64 -109.14 -43.84 36.91
C GLU A 64 -110.64 -43.80 37.25
N LYS A 65 -110.97 -43.32 38.45
CA LYS A 65 -112.35 -43.21 38.96
C LYS A 65 -112.93 -41.80 38.85
N LEU A 66 -112.24 -40.88 38.14
CA LEU A 66 -112.65 -39.49 37.90
C LEU A 66 -112.85 -38.67 39.19
N LEU A 67 -112.18 -39.03 40.28
CA LEU A 67 -112.12 -38.22 41.50
C LEU A 67 -110.91 -37.27 41.41
N SER A 68 -111.04 -36.04 41.89
CA SER A 68 -109.90 -35.10 41.90
C SER A 68 -108.86 -35.56 42.95
N PRO A 69 -107.61 -35.85 42.54
CA PRO A 69 -106.52 -36.13 43.46
C PRO A 69 -105.79 -34.84 43.90
N ASP A 70 -106.25 -33.65 43.50
CA ASP A 70 -105.45 -32.42 43.57
C ASP A 70 -105.11 -32.01 45.00
N ASP A 71 -106.06 -32.10 45.94
CA ASP A 71 -105.80 -31.77 47.36
C ASP A 71 -104.77 -32.71 47.98
N PHE A 72 -104.90 -34.01 47.67
CA PHE A 72 -103.95 -35.03 48.13
C PHE A 72 -102.57 -34.79 47.53
N ILE A 73 -102.48 -34.55 46.22
CA ILE A 73 -101.21 -34.26 45.53
C ILE A 73 -100.56 -32.99 46.08
N HIS A 74 -101.30 -31.89 46.25
CA HIS A 74 -100.76 -30.64 46.80
C HIS A 74 -100.16 -30.82 48.19
N SER A 75 -100.76 -31.67 49.02
CA SER A 75 -100.26 -31.92 50.38
C SER A 75 -98.94 -32.71 50.43
N ILE A 76 -98.66 -33.53 49.41
CA ILE A 76 -97.48 -34.42 49.41
C ILE A 76 -96.41 -34.01 48.39
N ARG A 77 -96.75 -33.26 47.35
CA ARG A 77 -95.84 -32.99 46.22
C ARG A 77 -94.58 -32.21 46.60
N GLU A 78 -94.60 -31.40 47.66
CA GLU A 78 -93.42 -30.65 48.14
C GLU A 78 -92.63 -31.42 49.22
N GLY A 79 -93.15 -32.56 49.68
CA GLY A 79 -92.55 -33.35 50.74
C GLY A 79 -91.32 -34.13 50.28
N ARG A 80 -90.28 -34.23 51.12
CA ARG A 80 -89.03 -34.95 50.83
C ARG A 80 -89.14 -36.46 51.08
N TRP A 81 -89.95 -37.16 50.28
CA TRP A 81 -90.24 -38.58 50.47
C TRP A 81 -89.89 -39.47 49.27
N LEU A 82 -89.61 -38.89 48.10
CA LEU A 82 -89.24 -39.65 46.91
C LEU A 82 -87.74 -39.92 46.90
N ARG A 83 -87.34 -41.19 46.82
CA ARG A 83 -85.93 -41.60 46.79
C ARG A 83 -85.36 -41.43 45.38
N THR A 84 -84.25 -40.70 45.29
CA THR A 84 -83.54 -40.41 44.05
C THR A 84 -82.06 -40.72 44.20
N THR A 85 -81.30 -40.54 43.12
CA THR A 85 -79.84 -40.61 43.10
C THR A 85 -79.16 -39.64 44.07
N LEU A 86 -79.86 -38.59 44.51
CA LEU A 86 -79.37 -37.59 45.49
C LEU A 86 -80.00 -37.76 46.88
N GLY A 87 -80.62 -38.92 47.16
CA GLY A 87 -81.32 -39.19 48.41
C GLY A 87 -82.82 -38.87 48.34
N TYR A 88 -83.43 -38.64 49.50
CA TYR A 88 -84.87 -38.36 49.60
C TYR A 88 -85.16 -36.89 49.34
N ILE A 89 -85.87 -36.61 48.24
CA ILE A 89 -86.22 -35.25 47.82
C ILE A 89 -87.71 -35.12 47.44
N SER A 90 -88.10 -33.90 47.08
CA SER A 90 -89.44 -33.60 46.57
C SER A 90 -89.69 -34.30 45.23
N PRO A 91 -90.89 -34.88 45.00
CA PRO A 91 -91.33 -35.27 43.66
C PRO A 91 -91.20 -34.14 42.63
N VAL A 92 -91.44 -32.89 43.03
CA VAL A 92 -91.27 -31.72 42.17
C VAL A 92 -89.79 -31.52 41.84
N GLY A 93 -89.48 -31.55 40.55
CA GLY A 93 -88.10 -31.44 40.06
C GLY A 93 -87.30 -32.74 40.12
N SER A 94 -87.89 -33.86 40.53
CA SER A 94 -87.33 -35.19 40.30
C SER A 94 -87.51 -35.62 38.85
N VAL A 95 -86.64 -36.49 38.34
CA VAL A 95 -86.71 -36.96 36.94
C VAL A 95 -86.84 -38.48 36.88
N LEU A 96 -87.76 -38.97 36.06
CA LEU A 96 -87.78 -40.38 35.70
C LEU A 96 -86.78 -40.62 34.56
N PHE A 97 -85.72 -41.37 34.84
CA PHE A 97 -84.66 -41.64 33.86
C PHE A 97 -85.18 -42.36 32.61
N ASN A 98 -84.73 -41.88 31.45
CA ASN A 98 -84.82 -42.55 30.15
C ASN A 98 -83.50 -42.31 29.38
N GLU A 99 -83.30 -42.97 28.25
CA GLU A 99 -82.07 -42.83 27.44
C GLU A 99 -81.80 -41.40 26.95
N GLU A 100 -82.82 -40.56 26.80
CA GLU A 100 -82.65 -39.16 26.39
C GLU A 100 -81.94 -38.33 27.47
N TRP A 101 -82.07 -38.72 28.74
CA TRP A 101 -81.42 -38.07 29.89
C TRP A 101 -79.98 -38.55 30.12
N LYS A 102 -79.50 -39.55 29.38
CA LYS A 102 -78.17 -40.15 29.61
C LYS A 102 -77.04 -39.11 29.60
N GLY A 103 -76.96 -38.29 28.55
CA GLY A 103 -75.96 -37.22 28.45
C GLY A 103 -76.09 -36.15 29.53
N ALA A 104 -77.32 -35.82 29.96
CA ALA A 104 -77.55 -34.89 31.06
C ALA A 104 -77.10 -35.47 32.41
N SER A 105 -77.35 -36.76 32.66
CA SER A 105 -77.04 -37.43 33.94
C SER A 105 -75.54 -37.47 34.26
N GLU A 106 -74.70 -37.49 33.24
CA GLU A 106 -73.25 -37.47 33.42
C GLU A 106 -72.73 -36.08 33.80
N ILE A 107 -73.39 -34.99 33.35
CA ILE A 107 -72.91 -33.60 33.52
C ILE A 107 -73.66 -32.79 34.59
N SER A 108 -74.78 -33.31 35.10
CA SER A 108 -75.64 -32.60 36.04
C SER A 108 -76.00 -33.48 37.23
N ASP A 109 -76.16 -32.86 38.40
CA ASP A 109 -76.71 -33.46 39.61
C ASP A 109 -78.23 -33.37 39.57
N ILE A 110 -78.82 -33.93 38.51
CA ILE A 110 -80.27 -34.08 38.41
C ILE A 110 -80.69 -35.25 39.32
N PRO A 111 -81.72 -35.07 40.15
CA PRO A 111 -82.21 -36.13 41.02
C PRO A 111 -83.08 -37.11 40.23
N PHE A 112 -82.47 -38.15 39.69
CA PHE A 112 -83.17 -39.23 39.02
C PHE A 112 -83.79 -40.19 40.03
N ILE A 113 -85.03 -40.62 39.80
CA ILE A 113 -85.68 -41.63 40.64
C ILE A 113 -84.81 -42.89 40.72
N ASP A 114 -84.58 -43.38 41.95
CA ASP A 114 -83.74 -44.56 42.21
C ASP A 114 -84.47 -45.84 41.76
N GLN A 115 -84.33 -46.18 40.47
CA GLN A 115 -84.92 -47.38 39.89
C GLN A 115 -84.36 -48.67 40.52
N ASN A 116 -83.14 -48.65 41.06
CA ASN A 116 -82.59 -49.81 41.78
C ASN A 116 -83.34 -50.04 43.11
N PHE A 117 -83.78 -48.98 43.77
CA PHE A 117 -84.59 -49.06 44.98
C PHE A 117 -86.04 -49.44 44.70
N TYR A 118 -86.68 -48.82 43.71
CA TYR A 118 -88.11 -49.05 43.42
C TYR A 118 -88.39 -50.23 42.49
N GLY A 119 -87.44 -50.64 41.65
CA GLY A 119 -87.63 -51.63 40.59
C GLY A 119 -88.51 -51.13 39.44
N ASP A 120 -88.70 -51.99 38.42
CA ASP A 120 -89.43 -51.64 37.19
C ASP A 120 -90.91 -51.27 37.40
N GLU A 121 -91.49 -51.62 38.56
CA GLU A 121 -92.88 -51.30 38.90
C GLU A 121 -93.15 -49.79 38.92
N ILE A 122 -92.14 -48.96 39.23
CA ILE A 122 -92.26 -47.50 39.25
C ILE A 122 -92.58 -46.93 37.87
N LEU A 123 -92.16 -47.63 36.80
CA LEU A 123 -92.40 -47.23 35.41
C LEU A 123 -93.88 -47.35 35.01
N ASN A 124 -94.70 -48.09 35.77
CA ASN A 124 -96.14 -48.22 35.53
C ASN A 124 -96.94 -46.99 36.00
N PHE A 125 -96.31 -46.06 36.70
CA PHE A 125 -96.93 -44.88 37.32
C PHE A 125 -96.52 -43.56 36.65
N LYS A 126 -96.06 -43.56 35.40
CA LYS A 126 -95.56 -42.35 34.69
C LYS A 126 -96.49 -41.15 34.81
N ARG A 127 -97.78 -41.32 34.50
CA ARG A 127 -98.78 -40.24 34.58
C ARG A 127 -99.02 -39.78 36.03
N ASP A 128 -98.96 -40.70 36.99
CA ASP A 128 -99.17 -40.40 38.41
C ASP A 128 -97.99 -39.62 38.99
N LEU A 129 -96.77 -39.98 38.60
CA LEU A 129 -95.54 -39.27 38.91
C LEU A 129 -95.52 -37.88 38.26
N GLU A 130 -95.97 -37.77 37.01
CA GLU A 130 -96.10 -36.48 36.32
C GLU A 130 -97.05 -35.52 37.05
N MET A 131 -98.19 -36.02 37.55
CA MET A 131 -99.13 -35.23 38.37
C MET A 131 -98.50 -34.75 39.69
N LEU A 132 -97.55 -35.50 40.25
CA LEU A 132 -96.78 -35.09 41.44
C LEU A 132 -95.67 -34.06 41.12
N GLY A 133 -95.40 -33.77 39.85
CA GLY A 133 -94.38 -32.83 39.41
C GLY A 133 -93.03 -33.47 39.06
N VAL A 134 -92.98 -34.80 38.92
CA VAL A 134 -91.82 -35.50 38.35
C VAL A 134 -91.76 -35.23 36.85
N VAL A 135 -90.59 -34.89 36.34
CA VAL A 135 -90.37 -34.68 34.91
C VAL A 135 -90.30 -36.04 34.21
N ILE A 136 -91.22 -36.26 33.27
CA ILE A 136 -91.27 -37.45 32.42
C ILE A 136 -90.79 -37.10 31.01
N GLY A 137 -89.74 -37.79 30.54
CA GLY A 137 -89.11 -37.52 29.24
C GLY A 137 -88.28 -36.23 29.22
N PHE A 138 -87.42 -36.06 28.20
CA PHE A 138 -86.50 -34.91 28.18
C PHE A 138 -87.18 -33.61 27.71
N ASN A 139 -88.04 -33.66 26.70
CA ASN A 139 -88.85 -32.54 26.19
C ASN A 139 -88.06 -31.22 25.96
N GLN A 140 -86.78 -31.30 25.59
CA GLN A 140 -85.89 -30.14 25.41
C GLN A 140 -85.67 -29.29 26.67
N ASN A 141 -85.73 -29.90 27.87
CA ASN A 141 -85.53 -29.24 29.16
C ASN A 141 -84.05 -28.86 29.44
N TYR A 142 -83.37 -28.23 28.48
CA TYR A 142 -81.96 -27.81 28.61
C TYR A 142 -81.73 -26.82 29.75
N LYS A 143 -82.70 -25.95 30.04
CA LYS A 143 -82.63 -25.00 31.17
C LYS A 143 -82.54 -25.72 32.51
N PHE A 144 -83.32 -26.80 32.66
CA PHE A 144 -83.32 -27.62 33.86
C PHE A 144 -81.95 -28.30 34.08
N VAL A 145 -81.29 -28.74 33.01
CA VAL A 145 -79.91 -29.25 33.08
C VAL A 145 -78.93 -28.15 33.50
N ALA A 146 -79.02 -26.96 32.89
CA ALA A 146 -78.13 -25.84 33.20
C ALA A 146 -78.24 -25.35 34.65
N ASP A 147 -79.41 -25.48 35.26
CA ASP A 147 -79.65 -25.10 36.65
C ASP A 147 -79.13 -26.15 37.66
N ASN A 148 -78.89 -27.39 37.22
CA ASN A 148 -78.44 -28.51 38.06
C ASN A 148 -77.04 -29.03 37.66
N LEU A 149 -76.20 -28.23 37.00
CA LEU A 149 -74.86 -28.67 36.59
C LEU A 149 -74.00 -29.11 37.78
N LYS A 150 -73.19 -30.14 37.56
CA LYS A 150 -72.21 -30.60 38.55
C LYS A 150 -71.22 -29.48 38.89
N SER A 151 -70.84 -29.40 40.15
CA SER A 151 -69.82 -28.44 40.59
C SER A 151 -68.46 -28.73 39.92
N PRO A 152 -67.70 -27.69 39.50
CA PRO A 152 -66.36 -27.84 38.90
C PRO A 152 -65.33 -28.59 39.76
N ALA A 153 -65.58 -28.75 41.07
CA ALA A 153 -64.70 -29.49 41.98
C ALA A 153 -64.66 -31.00 41.69
N TYR A 154 -65.64 -31.55 40.98
CA TYR A 154 -65.60 -32.92 40.48
C TYR A 154 -64.84 -32.94 39.16
N ASN A 155 -63.74 -33.67 39.11
CA ASN A 155 -62.89 -33.80 37.92
C ASN A 155 -63.71 -34.38 36.75
N ILE A 156 -64.23 -33.51 35.87
CA ILE A 156 -65.02 -33.85 34.65
C ILE A 156 -64.12 -34.51 33.58
N SER A 157 -62.96 -35.06 33.97
CA SER A 157 -61.88 -35.50 33.08
C SER A 157 -62.19 -36.71 32.19
N ALA A 158 -63.41 -37.24 32.22
CA ALA A 158 -63.79 -38.44 31.46
C ALA A 158 -65.29 -38.48 31.10
N VAL A 159 -65.84 -37.42 30.52
CA VAL A 159 -67.22 -37.51 29.98
C VAL A 159 -67.23 -38.28 28.66
N THR A 160 -68.29 -39.05 28.43
CA THR A 160 -68.46 -39.80 27.18
C THR A 160 -68.62 -38.85 25.99
N ALA A 161 -68.41 -39.36 24.76
CA ALA A 161 -68.65 -38.57 23.56
C ALA A 161 -70.08 -38.01 23.51
N GLU A 162 -71.07 -38.79 23.97
CA GLU A 162 -72.48 -38.40 24.08
C GLU A 162 -72.66 -37.19 25.00
N SER A 163 -72.04 -37.20 26.17
CA SER A 163 -72.13 -36.10 27.15
C SER A 163 -71.42 -34.83 26.70
N GLY A 164 -70.25 -34.96 26.05
CA GLY A 164 -69.55 -33.82 25.47
C GLY A 164 -70.38 -33.14 24.38
N LEU A 165 -71.00 -33.92 23.48
CA LEU A 165 -71.94 -33.39 22.48
C LEU A 165 -73.21 -32.82 23.13
N PHE A 166 -73.66 -33.37 24.26
CA PHE A 166 -74.82 -32.88 24.96
C PHE A 166 -74.59 -31.49 25.57
N VAL A 167 -73.39 -31.18 26.07
CA VAL A 167 -73.01 -29.81 26.47
C VAL A 167 -73.16 -28.83 25.31
N LEU A 168 -72.72 -29.22 24.10
CA LEU A 168 -72.87 -28.39 22.90
C LEU A 168 -74.35 -28.23 22.49
N LYS A 169 -75.18 -29.28 22.64
CA LYS A 169 -76.64 -29.18 22.45
C LYS A 169 -77.28 -28.20 23.44
N CYS A 170 -76.85 -28.19 24.70
CA CYS A 170 -77.32 -27.22 25.69
C CYS A 170 -77.00 -25.78 25.24
N LEU A 171 -75.76 -25.52 24.81
CA LEU A 171 -75.36 -24.20 24.29
C LEU A 171 -76.20 -23.75 23.09
N LYS A 172 -76.54 -24.68 22.19
CA LYS A 172 -77.32 -24.40 20.98
C LYS A 172 -78.78 -24.03 21.28
N HIS A 173 -79.39 -24.65 22.29
CA HIS A 173 -80.83 -24.51 22.57
C HIS A 173 -81.15 -23.55 23.72
N LEU A 174 -80.19 -23.20 24.56
CA LEU A 174 -80.39 -22.23 25.63
C LEU A 174 -80.37 -20.80 25.10
N SER A 175 -81.32 -19.98 25.55
CA SER A 175 -81.35 -18.54 25.28
C SER A 175 -80.25 -17.75 26.02
N SER A 176 -79.77 -18.28 27.17
CA SER A 176 -78.59 -17.78 27.87
C SER A 176 -77.64 -18.94 28.16
N SER A 177 -76.45 -18.89 27.58
CA SER A 177 -75.41 -19.92 27.70
C SER A 177 -74.38 -19.64 28.80
N GLU A 178 -74.48 -18.52 29.53
CA GLU A 178 -73.46 -18.06 30.50
C GLU A 178 -73.15 -19.10 31.59
N LYS A 179 -74.19 -19.76 32.12
CA LYS A 179 -74.02 -20.83 33.13
C LYS A 179 -73.21 -22.01 32.59
N ILE A 180 -73.52 -22.48 31.38
CA ILE A 180 -72.80 -23.58 30.75
C ILE A 180 -71.38 -23.15 30.38
N VAL A 181 -71.21 -21.97 29.78
CA VAL A 181 -69.87 -21.48 29.40
C VAL A 181 -68.98 -21.31 30.62
N SER A 182 -69.48 -20.70 31.71
CA SER A 182 -68.70 -20.54 32.94
C SER A 182 -68.33 -21.86 33.61
N ALA A 183 -69.22 -22.87 33.55
CA ALA A 183 -68.96 -24.19 34.10
C ALA A 183 -67.93 -25.00 33.30
N PHE A 184 -67.90 -24.86 31.97
CA PHE A 184 -67.10 -25.75 31.10
C PHE A 184 -65.88 -25.10 30.43
N LYS A 185 -65.79 -23.77 30.36
CA LYS A 185 -64.72 -23.05 29.64
C LYS A 185 -63.31 -23.31 30.21
N GLY A 186 -63.20 -23.50 31.52
CA GLY A 186 -61.93 -23.81 32.20
C GLY A 186 -61.65 -25.31 32.34
N GLU A 187 -62.64 -26.16 32.09
CA GLU A 187 -62.58 -27.57 32.46
C GLU A 187 -62.00 -28.45 31.36
N ARG A 188 -61.21 -29.45 31.75
CA ARG A 188 -60.57 -30.40 30.82
C ARG A 188 -61.52 -31.53 30.42
N PHE A 189 -62.61 -31.21 29.71
CA PHE A 189 -63.65 -32.19 29.37
C PHE A 189 -63.67 -32.60 27.88
N LEU A 190 -63.02 -31.85 26.99
CA LEU A 190 -62.99 -32.17 25.56
C LEU A 190 -61.80 -33.07 25.21
N LYS A 191 -62.10 -34.20 24.57
CA LYS A 191 -61.13 -35.19 24.08
C LYS A 191 -60.42 -34.67 22.83
N THR A 192 -59.10 -34.82 22.84
CA THR A 192 -58.21 -34.43 21.74
C THR A 192 -57.25 -35.56 21.40
N ASN A 193 -56.50 -35.36 20.32
CA ASN A 193 -55.32 -36.16 20.00
C ASN A 193 -54.20 -36.09 21.07
N MET A 194 -54.33 -35.22 22.09
CA MET A 194 -53.39 -35.05 23.21
C MET A 194 -54.06 -35.24 24.58
N GLY A 195 -55.10 -36.07 24.65
CA GLY A 195 -55.85 -36.33 25.88
C GLY A 195 -56.98 -35.33 26.10
N TYR A 196 -57.44 -35.18 27.36
CA TYR A 196 -58.52 -34.25 27.70
C TYR A 196 -57.96 -32.87 28.05
N LYS A 197 -58.55 -31.83 27.47
CA LYS A 197 -58.02 -30.45 27.48
C LYS A 197 -59.15 -29.43 27.61
N ALA A 198 -58.80 -28.24 28.11
CA ALA A 198 -59.76 -27.15 28.26
C ALA A 198 -60.06 -26.51 26.90
N PRO A 199 -61.31 -26.08 26.62
CA PRO A 199 -61.71 -25.51 25.33
C PRO A 199 -60.78 -24.42 24.78
N SER A 200 -60.28 -23.53 25.65
CA SER A 200 -59.37 -22.43 25.26
C SER A 200 -58.00 -22.86 24.72
N GLU A 201 -57.61 -24.13 24.91
CA GLU A 201 -56.37 -24.70 24.39
C GLU A 201 -56.57 -25.43 23.05
N LEU A 202 -57.80 -25.48 22.54
CA LEU A 202 -58.19 -26.40 21.46
C LEU A 202 -58.34 -25.71 20.11
N TYR A 203 -58.15 -26.54 19.09
CA TYR A 203 -58.37 -26.18 17.71
C TYR A 203 -59.34 -27.17 17.07
N LEU A 204 -60.34 -26.66 16.37
CA LEU A 204 -61.19 -27.49 15.50
C LEU A 204 -60.45 -27.70 14.18
N PHE A 205 -60.31 -28.95 13.75
CA PHE A 205 -59.63 -29.25 12.49
C PHE A 205 -60.51 -28.85 11.32
N ASN A 206 -59.91 -28.17 10.34
CA ASN A 206 -60.58 -27.81 9.09
C ASN A 206 -59.80 -28.41 7.91
N PRO A 207 -60.42 -29.19 7.01
CA PRO A 207 -59.70 -29.80 5.90
C PRO A 207 -58.97 -28.83 4.96
N GLN A 208 -59.39 -27.56 4.88
CA GLN A 208 -58.84 -26.56 3.98
C GLN A 208 -57.56 -25.92 4.52
N TRP A 209 -57.50 -25.58 5.81
CA TRP A 209 -56.36 -24.87 6.42
C TRP A 209 -55.74 -25.58 7.64
N GLY A 210 -56.36 -26.66 8.12
CA GLY A 210 -55.95 -27.43 9.29
C GLY A 210 -54.57 -28.06 9.17
N CYS A 211 -54.02 -28.19 7.95
CA CYS A 211 -52.62 -28.58 7.73
C CYS A 211 -51.62 -27.71 8.50
N LEU A 212 -51.98 -26.47 8.83
CA LEU A 212 -51.12 -25.55 9.57
C LEU A 212 -50.90 -26.04 11.01
N LEU A 213 -51.92 -26.66 11.59
CA LEU A 213 -51.89 -27.22 12.95
C LEU A 213 -51.10 -28.54 13.01
N GLU A 214 -50.87 -29.18 11.86
CA GLU A 214 -50.16 -30.47 11.77
C GLU A 214 -48.64 -30.29 11.70
N VAL A 215 -48.17 -29.10 11.36
CA VAL A 215 -46.75 -28.77 11.26
C VAL A 215 -46.01 -28.97 12.59
N PHE A 216 -46.69 -28.74 13.71
CA PHE A 216 -46.13 -28.93 15.05
C PHE A 216 -47.05 -29.79 15.89
N ASN A 217 -46.48 -30.71 16.66
CA ASN A 217 -47.18 -31.52 17.67
C ASN A 217 -47.62 -30.71 18.91
N GLY A 218 -47.82 -29.39 18.78
CA GLY A 218 -48.16 -28.48 19.87
C GLY A 218 -49.60 -27.97 19.84
N PHE A 219 -50.41 -28.38 18.85
CA PHE A 219 -51.81 -27.95 18.70
C PHE A 219 -52.76 -29.10 19.06
N PRO A 220 -53.43 -29.04 20.23
CA PRO A 220 -54.47 -30.00 20.61
C PRO A 220 -55.68 -29.85 19.70
N ARG A 221 -55.99 -30.90 18.94
CA ARG A 221 -57.12 -30.94 18.00
C ARG A 221 -58.21 -31.80 18.57
N ILE A 222 -59.45 -31.32 18.46
CA ILE A 222 -60.62 -32.11 18.84
C ILE A 222 -60.59 -33.46 18.11
N ASP A 223 -60.79 -34.54 18.86
CA ASP A 223 -60.78 -35.90 18.32
C ASP A 223 -62.12 -36.20 17.62
N GLU A 224 -62.16 -35.96 16.32
CA GLU A 224 -63.34 -36.25 15.48
C GLU A 224 -63.69 -37.74 15.43
N ASN A 225 -62.73 -38.65 15.65
CA ASN A 225 -63.01 -40.09 15.71
C ASN A 225 -63.75 -40.45 17.01
N PHE A 226 -63.46 -39.73 18.09
CA PHE A 226 -64.13 -39.93 19.38
C PHE A 226 -65.55 -39.33 19.39
N TYR A 227 -65.72 -38.10 18.89
CA TYR A 227 -67.01 -37.40 18.90
C TYR A 227 -67.89 -37.67 17.67
N GLY A 228 -67.34 -38.26 16.62
CA GLY A 228 -67.97 -38.38 15.30
C GLY A 228 -68.03 -37.04 14.55
N THR A 229 -68.43 -37.10 13.27
CA THR A 229 -68.49 -35.95 12.36
C THR A 229 -69.49 -34.87 12.79
N ASN A 230 -70.41 -35.19 13.69
CA ASN A 230 -71.41 -34.26 14.21
C ASN A 230 -70.81 -33.10 15.00
N ILE A 231 -69.61 -33.24 15.57
CA ILE A 231 -68.98 -32.16 16.36
C ILE A 231 -68.73 -30.89 15.53
N VAL A 232 -68.47 -31.05 14.22
CA VAL A 232 -68.24 -29.96 13.29
C VAL A 232 -69.49 -29.09 13.09
N LEU A 233 -70.70 -29.63 13.36
CA LEU A 233 -71.97 -28.91 13.28
C LEU A 233 -72.16 -27.90 14.43
N TYR A 234 -71.32 -27.95 15.47
CA TYR A 234 -71.39 -27.10 16.66
C TYR A 234 -70.30 -26.01 16.68
N ASN A 235 -69.91 -25.51 15.50
CA ASN A 235 -68.81 -24.57 15.35
C ASN A 235 -69.01 -23.29 16.20
N ASN A 236 -70.23 -22.72 16.19
CA ASN A 236 -70.54 -21.52 16.97
C ASN A 236 -70.46 -21.78 18.48
N GLU A 237 -70.97 -22.93 18.93
CA GLU A 237 -71.00 -23.33 20.33
C GLU A 237 -69.59 -23.64 20.85
N LEU A 238 -68.76 -24.32 20.05
CA LEU A 238 -67.34 -24.54 20.34
C LEU A 238 -66.58 -23.21 20.45
N LYS A 239 -66.86 -22.26 19.55
CA LYS A 239 -66.30 -20.90 19.61
C LYS A 239 -66.72 -20.16 20.88
N GLN A 240 -67.98 -20.27 21.32
CA GLN A 240 -68.46 -19.68 22.58
C GLN A 240 -67.70 -20.23 23.80
N LEU A 241 -67.36 -21.53 23.79
CA LEU A 241 -66.53 -22.15 24.83
C LEU A 241 -65.05 -21.71 24.78
N GLY A 242 -64.61 -21.11 23.67
CA GLY A 242 -63.23 -20.62 23.49
C GLY A 242 -62.35 -21.51 22.61
N VAL A 243 -62.91 -22.52 21.93
CA VAL A 243 -62.18 -23.31 20.94
C VAL A 243 -61.84 -22.42 19.74
N VAL A 244 -60.61 -22.54 19.24
CA VAL A 244 -60.17 -21.86 18.02
C VAL A 244 -60.72 -22.58 16.80
N VAL A 245 -61.71 -21.97 16.17
CA VAL A 245 -62.41 -22.50 14.98
C VAL A 245 -62.10 -21.72 13.70
N ASP A 246 -61.57 -20.50 13.83
CA ASP A 246 -61.29 -19.60 12.72
C ASP A 246 -59.82 -19.68 12.31
N PHE A 247 -59.57 -19.59 10.99
CA PHE A 247 -58.22 -19.64 10.43
C PHE A 247 -57.32 -18.51 10.94
N GLU A 248 -57.85 -17.30 11.13
CA GLU A 248 -57.05 -16.14 11.53
C GLU A 248 -56.48 -16.31 12.94
N GLU A 249 -57.31 -16.76 13.89
CA GLU A 249 -56.87 -17.02 15.27
C GLU A 249 -55.93 -18.24 15.33
N ALA A 250 -56.20 -19.28 14.52
CA ALA A 250 -55.27 -20.41 14.38
C ALA A 250 -53.91 -19.96 13.83
N ALA A 251 -53.88 -19.08 12.84
CA ALA A 251 -52.66 -18.54 12.25
C ALA A 251 -51.88 -17.61 13.21
N LYS A 252 -52.58 -16.83 14.06
CA LYS A 252 -51.95 -16.04 15.14
C LYS A 252 -51.29 -16.96 16.17
N ALA A 253 -51.99 -18.00 16.62
CA ALA A 253 -51.42 -18.98 17.54
C ALA A 253 -50.24 -19.74 16.91
N PHE A 254 -50.36 -20.13 15.64
CA PHE A 254 -49.28 -20.74 14.87
C PHE A 254 -48.06 -19.83 14.80
N SER A 255 -48.24 -18.54 14.49
CA SER A 255 -47.13 -17.57 14.44
C SER A 255 -46.35 -17.51 15.76
N ARG A 256 -47.05 -17.54 16.90
CA ARG A 256 -46.43 -17.55 18.23
C ARG A 256 -45.59 -18.82 18.44
N VAL A 257 -46.16 -19.99 18.15
CA VAL A 257 -45.43 -21.27 18.29
C VAL A 257 -44.26 -21.33 17.33
N PHE A 258 -44.44 -20.91 16.07
CA PHE A 258 -43.40 -20.88 15.07
C PHE A 258 -42.21 -20.03 15.50
N LYS A 259 -42.45 -18.83 16.06
CA LYS A 259 -41.39 -17.97 16.64
C LYS A 259 -40.63 -18.69 17.75
N GLN A 260 -41.36 -19.26 18.72
CA GLN A 260 -40.75 -19.98 19.84
C GLN A 260 -39.91 -21.19 19.39
N GLN A 261 -40.39 -21.93 18.39
CA GLN A 261 -39.66 -23.08 17.85
C GLN A 261 -38.42 -22.65 17.08
N ALA A 262 -38.48 -21.55 16.34
CA ALA A 262 -37.34 -21.01 15.63
C ALA A 262 -36.27 -20.43 16.57
N GLU A 263 -36.67 -19.71 17.62
CA GLU A 263 -35.75 -19.20 18.66
C GLU A 263 -34.97 -20.34 19.34
N LYS A 264 -35.63 -21.49 19.54
CA LYS A 264 -35.01 -22.71 20.08
C LYS A 264 -34.29 -23.57 19.03
N SER A 265 -34.21 -23.12 17.78
CA SER A 265 -33.67 -23.90 16.64
C SER A 265 -34.27 -25.31 16.54
N SER A 266 -35.54 -25.47 16.91
CA SER A 266 -36.26 -26.75 17.03
C SER A 266 -37.15 -27.07 15.81
N ILE A 267 -37.11 -26.22 14.77
CA ILE A 267 -37.80 -26.47 13.50
C ILE A 267 -36.95 -27.45 12.67
N ASN A 268 -37.34 -28.72 12.74
CA ASN A 268 -36.68 -29.82 12.04
C ASN A 268 -37.12 -29.94 10.56
N LYS A 269 -36.57 -30.93 9.86
CA LYS A 269 -36.91 -31.27 8.47
C LYS A 269 -38.42 -31.42 8.24
N ASP A 270 -39.07 -32.28 9.03
CA ASP A 270 -40.48 -32.63 8.84
C ASP A 270 -41.39 -31.43 9.03
N ASN A 271 -41.08 -30.57 10.02
CA ASN A 271 -41.80 -29.33 10.26
C ASN A 271 -41.69 -28.41 9.04
N VAL A 272 -40.50 -28.24 8.46
CA VAL A 272 -40.30 -27.40 7.26
C VAL A 272 -41.07 -27.95 6.06
N LEU A 273 -40.92 -29.25 5.76
CA LEU A 273 -41.59 -29.86 4.61
C LEU A 273 -43.12 -29.84 4.78
N SER A 274 -43.63 -30.12 5.98
CA SER A 274 -45.06 -30.05 6.30
C SER A 274 -45.59 -28.62 6.17
N PHE A 275 -44.82 -27.63 6.61
CA PHE A 275 -45.19 -26.22 6.48
C PHE A 275 -45.24 -25.78 5.02
N LEU A 276 -44.24 -26.16 4.19
CA LEU A 276 -44.23 -25.86 2.77
C LEU A 276 -45.36 -26.58 2.01
N ALA A 277 -45.65 -27.84 2.36
CA ALA A 277 -46.79 -28.57 1.86
C ALA A 277 -48.11 -27.88 2.23
N CYS A 278 -48.25 -27.39 3.45
CA CYS A 278 -49.41 -26.63 3.86
C CYS A 278 -49.53 -25.30 3.10
N CYS A 279 -48.42 -24.57 2.89
CA CYS A 279 -48.41 -23.36 2.07
C CYS A 279 -48.89 -23.64 0.64
N ARG A 280 -48.45 -24.77 0.03
CA ARG A 280 -48.92 -25.22 -1.28
C ARG A 280 -50.42 -25.46 -1.28
N LYS A 281 -50.93 -26.19 -0.28
CA LYS A 281 -52.35 -26.52 -0.14
C LYS A 281 -53.20 -25.25 0.01
N LEU A 282 -52.79 -24.32 0.87
CA LEU A 282 -53.49 -23.05 1.10
C LEU A 282 -53.60 -22.22 -0.20
N ASN A 283 -52.57 -22.23 -1.05
CA ASN A 283 -52.61 -21.51 -2.34
C ASN A 283 -53.72 -22.00 -3.28
N GLY A 284 -54.23 -23.22 -3.12
CA GLY A 284 -55.35 -23.76 -3.87
C GLY A 284 -56.72 -23.46 -3.27
N THR A 285 -56.78 -22.72 -2.15
CA THR A 285 -58.01 -22.41 -1.42
C THR A 285 -58.28 -20.90 -1.36
N ALA A 286 -59.43 -20.51 -0.82
CA ALA A 286 -59.72 -19.10 -0.52
C ALA A 286 -58.85 -18.51 0.62
N PHE A 287 -58.21 -19.37 1.44
CA PHE A 287 -57.41 -18.95 2.58
C PHE A 287 -56.00 -18.55 2.16
N LYS A 288 -55.61 -17.31 2.47
CA LYS A 288 -54.25 -16.81 2.27
C LYS A 288 -53.60 -16.62 3.63
N LEU A 289 -52.31 -16.93 3.74
CA LEU A 289 -51.53 -16.66 4.94
C LEU A 289 -51.76 -15.19 5.38
N PRO A 290 -52.17 -14.94 6.64
CA PRO A 290 -52.32 -13.59 7.15
C PRO A 290 -50.99 -12.83 7.12
N ASP A 291 -51.05 -11.51 7.01
CA ASP A 291 -49.84 -10.70 6.82
C ASP A 291 -48.90 -10.75 8.03
N ASP A 292 -49.44 -10.86 9.25
CA ASP A 292 -48.65 -11.07 10.47
C ASP A 292 -47.86 -12.38 10.43
N LEU A 293 -48.47 -13.46 9.94
CA LEU A 293 -47.80 -14.75 9.77
C LEU A 293 -46.75 -14.67 8.66
N LYS A 294 -47.07 -14.05 7.51
CA LYS A 294 -46.07 -13.83 6.44
C LYS A 294 -44.86 -13.04 6.93
N LYS A 295 -45.10 -11.99 7.73
CA LYS A 295 -44.06 -11.17 8.34
C LYS A 295 -43.21 -12.02 9.28
N CYS A 296 -43.85 -12.76 10.19
CA CYS A 296 -43.19 -13.70 11.09
C CYS A 296 -42.27 -14.67 10.35
N ILE A 297 -42.75 -15.34 9.31
CA ILE A 297 -41.97 -16.33 8.53
C ILE A 297 -40.75 -15.69 7.86
N ARG A 298 -40.86 -14.42 7.43
CA ARG A 298 -39.80 -13.71 6.70
C ARG A 298 -38.74 -13.10 7.62
N GLU A 299 -39.09 -12.80 8.87
CA GLU A 299 -38.18 -12.14 9.82
C GLU A 299 -37.46 -13.12 10.76
N VAL A 300 -38.00 -14.32 10.91
CA VAL A 300 -37.48 -15.34 11.83
C VAL A 300 -36.49 -16.26 11.11
N LYS A 301 -35.43 -16.68 11.82
CA LYS A 301 -34.42 -17.60 11.31
C LYS A 301 -34.88 -19.05 11.50
N TRP A 302 -35.28 -19.72 10.42
CA TRP A 302 -35.83 -21.09 10.52
C TRP A 302 -35.40 -22.04 9.39
N LEU A 303 -34.80 -21.51 8.32
CA LEU A 303 -34.22 -22.34 7.26
C LEU A 303 -32.76 -22.62 7.56
N ARG A 304 -32.39 -23.88 7.65
CA ARG A 304 -31.01 -24.31 7.82
C ARG A 304 -30.25 -24.22 6.51
N THR A 305 -29.02 -23.71 6.57
CA THR A 305 -28.12 -23.67 5.42
C THR A 305 -27.02 -24.71 5.54
N ARG A 306 -26.35 -25.03 4.42
CA ARG A 306 -25.17 -25.90 4.36
C ARG A 306 -23.98 -25.36 5.18
N LEU A 307 -24.02 -24.09 5.59
CA LEU A 307 -23.04 -23.49 6.52
C LEU A 307 -23.30 -23.88 7.99
N GLY A 308 -24.37 -24.64 8.26
CA GLY A 308 -24.73 -25.13 9.59
C GLY A 308 -25.54 -24.15 10.44
N ASP A 309 -25.84 -22.96 9.92
CA ASP A 309 -26.63 -21.93 10.60
C ASP A 309 -28.10 -21.92 10.14
N TYR A 310 -28.97 -21.34 10.98
CA TYR A 310 -30.35 -21.02 10.61
C TYR A 310 -30.43 -19.57 10.17
N ARG A 311 -31.11 -19.31 9.04
CA ARG A 311 -31.27 -17.98 8.46
C ARG A 311 -32.73 -17.67 8.15
N VAL A 312 -32.99 -16.37 7.98
CA VAL A 312 -34.25 -15.89 7.43
C VAL A 312 -34.34 -16.29 5.96
N PRO A 313 -35.54 -16.53 5.42
CA PRO A 313 -35.67 -16.96 4.03
C PRO A 313 -35.02 -16.03 3.00
N SER A 314 -35.02 -14.71 3.22
CA SER A 314 -34.37 -13.75 2.32
C SER A 314 -32.86 -13.87 2.27
N ASP A 315 -32.24 -14.52 3.27
CA ASP A 315 -30.80 -14.73 3.39
C ASP A 315 -30.39 -16.15 3.01
N CYS A 316 -31.28 -16.90 2.38
CA CYS A 316 -31.07 -18.27 1.91
C CYS A 316 -31.09 -18.33 0.38
N ILE A 317 -30.28 -19.25 -0.15
CA ILE A 317 -30.24 -19.56 -1.58
C ILE A 317 -30.68 -21.01 -1.77
N LEU A 318 -31.60 -21.28 -2.69
CA LEU A 318 -31.85 -22.65 -3.11
C LEU A 318 -30.82 -23.04 -4.17
N PHE A 319 -29.98 -24.03 -3.88
CA PHE A 319 -28.93 -24.48 -4.80
C PHE A 319 -29.53 -24.96 -6.14
N GLY A 320 -28.87 -24.65 -7.24
CA GLY A 320 -29.30 -25.07 -8.58
C GLY A 320 -28.13 -25.07 -9.57
N PRO A 321 -28.33 -25.54 -10.80
CA PRO A 321 -27.25 -25.70 -11.78
C PRO A 321 -26.47 -24.42 -12.06
N GLU A 322 -27.13 -23.26 -12.04
CA GLU A 322 -26.48 -21.94 -12.23
C GLU A 322 -25.44 -21.62 -11.14
N TRP A 323 -25.57 -22.23 -9.96
CA TRP A 323 -24.69 -22.01 -8.82
C TRP A 323 -23.47 -22.94 -8.79
N GLU A 324 -23.46 -24.01 -9.58
CA GLU A 324 -22.39 -25.01 -9.59
C GLU A 324 -21.04 -24.39 -9.91
N SER A 325 -20.99 -23.49 -10.89
CA SER A 325 -19.75 -22.84 -11.30
C SER A 325 -19.24 -21.78 -10.32
N ILE A 326 -20.07 -21.21 -9.44
CA ILE A 326 -19.59 -20.23 -8.45
C ILE A 326 -19.33 -20.85 -7.07
N SER A 327 -20.00 -21.96 -6.75
CA SER A 327 -19.95 -22.54 -5.41
C SER A 327 -18.55 -22.93 -4.90
N PRO A 328 -17.59 -23.43 -5.73
CA PRO A 328 -16.27 -23.81 -5.24
C PRO A 328 -15.42 -22.62 -4.76
N ILE A 329 -15.76 -21.41 -5.20
CA ILE A 329 -15.03 -20.17 -4.89
C ILE A 329 -15.84 -19.23 -3.99
N THR A 330 -16.92 -19.71 -3.38
CA THR A 330 -17.80 -18.91 -2.52
C THR A 330 -18.31 -19.72 -1.31
N LEU A 331 -18.58 -19.02 -0.22
CA LEU A 331 -19.30 -19.52 0.95
C LEU A 331 -20.70 -18.92 0.96
N LEU A 332 -21.61 -19.59 0.27
CA LEU A 332 -22.98 -19.14 0.07
C LEU A 332 -23.96 -19.86 1.02
N PRO A 333 -25.00 -19.16 1.52
CA PRO A 333 -25.99 -19.73 2.42
C PRO A 333 -27.02 -20.59 1.67
N PHE A 334 -26.54 -21.65 1.02
CA PHE A 334 -27.40 -22.60 0.35
C PHE A 334 -28.26 -23.33 1.37
N ILE A 335 -29.57 -23.45 1.14
CA ILE A 335 -30.45 -24.32 1.93
C ILE A 335 -29.85 -25.72 1.97
N ASP A 336 -29.83 -26.34 3.15
CA ASP A 336 -29.24 -27.67 3.36
C ASP A 336 -30.11 -28.78 2.75
N ASP A 337 -30.01 -28.91 1.43
CA ASP A 337 -30.66 -29.94 0.62
C ASP A 337 -29.83 -31.25 0.56
N SER A 338 -28.86 -31.42 1.46
CA SER A 338 -28.17 -32.70 1.63
C SER A 338 -29.13 -33.75 2.19
N ASP A 339 -28.88 -35.03 1.89
CA ASP A 339 -29.72 -36.12 2.37
C ASP A 339 -29.75 -36.22 3.91
N ASN A 340 -28.71 -35.69 4.56
CA ASN A 340 -28.59 -35.60 6.02
C ASN A 340 -29.55 -34.58 6.66
N TYR A 341 -30.11 -33.65 5.88
CA TYR A 341 -31.06 -32.66 6.39
C TYR A 341 -32.32 -32.60 5.53
N TYR A 342 -32.56 -31.55 4.74
CA TYR A 342 -33.83 -31.44 4.00
C TYR A 342 -33.96 -32.45 2.85
N GLY A 343 -32.84 -32.93 2.31
CA GLY A 343 -32.80 -33.79 1.13
C GLY A 343 -33.34 -33.12 -0.12
N LYS A 344 -33.38 -33.87 -1.23
CA LYS A 344 -33.80 -33.32 -2.54
C LYS A 344 -35.28 -32.95 -2.63
N GLY A 345 -36.13 -33.43 -1.73
CA GLY A 345 -37.55 -33.06 -1.68
C GLY A 345 -37.82 -31.57 -1.49
N ILE A 346 -36.88 -30.81 -0.89
CA ILE A 346 -37.02 -29.36 -0.73
C ILE A 346 -37.14 -28.62 -2.09
N HIS A 347 -36.56 -29.18 -3.15
CA HIS A 347 -36.60 -28.62 -4.50
C HIS A 347 -37.98 -28.69 -5.15
N GLU A 348 -38.89 -29.51 -4.64
CA GLU A 348 -40.27 -29.53 -5.09
C GLU A 348 -40.98 -28.22 -4.73
N TYR A 349 -40.54 -27.53 -3.67
CA TYR A 349 -41.20 -26.33 -3.10
C TYR A 349 -40.62 -24.99 -3.59
N LYS A 350 -40.03 -24.96 -4.79
CA LYS A 350 -39.43 -23.75 -5.39
C LYS A 350 -40.37 -22.53 -5.39
N LYS A 351 -41.65 -22.73 -5.73
CA LYS A 351 -42.63 -21.64 -5.81
C LYS A 351 -42.93 -21.04 -4.44
N GLU A 352 -43.06 -21.90 -3.42
CA GLU A 352 -43.33 -21.51 -2.04
C GLU A 352 -42.12 -20.77 -1.45
N LEU A 353 -40.91 -21.31 -1.62
CA LEU A 353 -39.66 -20.68 -1.18
C LEU A 353 -39.44 -19.31 -1.84
N LYS A 354 -39.69 -19.18 -3.15
CA LYS A 354 -39.58 -17.90 -3.87
C LYS A 354 -40.55 -16.85 -3.31
N ARG A 355 -41.78 -17.23 -2.94
CA ARG A 355 -42.75 -16.31 -2.28
C ARG A 355 -42.31 -15.85 -0.89
N MET A 356 -41.48 -16.66 -0.22
CA MET A 356 -40.84 -16.32 1.06
C MET A 356 -39.57 -15.48 0.89
N ARG A 357 -39.17 -15.15 -0.36
CA ARG A 357 -37.97 -14.38 -0.74
C ARG A 357 -36.65 -15.17 -0.71
N VAL A 358 -36.70 -16.50 -0.71
CA VAL A 358 -35.50 -17.31 -0.98
C VAL A 358 -35.01 -16.98 -2.39
N VAL A 359 -33.69 -16.84 -2.54
CA VAL A 359 -33.05 -16.62 -3.84
C VAL A 359 -32.96 -17.95 -4.58
N LEU A 360 -33.49 -18.01 -5.80
CA LEU A 360 -33.41 -19.18 -6.66
C LEU A 360 -32.48 -18.94 -7.84
N ASP A 361 -32.64 -17.78 -8.47
CA ASP A 361 -31.99 -17.42 -9.72
C ASP A 361 -30.65 -16.72 -9.44
N PHE A 362 -29.58 -17.05 -10.19
CA PHE A 362 -28.24 -16.47 -9.97
C PHE A 362 -28.25 -14.94 -10.10
N LYS A 363 -29.06 -14.43 -11.03
CA LYS A 363 -29.25 -12.98 -11.28
C LYS A 363 -29.77 -12.21 -10.08
N ASP A 364 -30.43 -12.85 -9.12
CA ASP A 364 -30.95 -12.20 -7.92
C ASP A 364 -30.00 -12.31 -6.72
N GLY A 365 -28.96 -13.15 -6.83
CA GLY A 365 -28.09 -13.48 -5.71
C GLY A 365 -26.62 -13.07 -5.84
N TYR A 366 -26.26 -12.23 -6.83
CA TYR A 366 -24.90 -11.69 -6.97
C TYR A 366 -24.42 -10.94 -5.70
N LYS A 367 -25.32 -10.39 -4.88
CA LYS A 367 -24.98 -9.75 -3.59
C LYS A 367 -24.42 -10.75 -2.59
N PHE A 368 -24.94 -11.99 -2.58
CA PHE A 368 -24.43 -13.05 -1.74
C PHE A 368 -23.05 -13.50 -2.20
N VAL A 369 -22.81 -13.56 -3.51
CA VAL A 369 -21.48 -13.87 -4.08
C VAL A 369 -20.46 -12.81 -3.67
N ALA A 370 -20.81 -11.51 -3.79
CA ALA A 370 -19.92 -10.43 -3.39
C ALA A 370 -19.53 -10.50 -1.89
N ALA A 371 -20.50 -10.78 -1.01
CA ALA A 371 -20.25 -10.89 0.42
C ALA A 371 -19.52 -12.20 0.79
N GLY A 372 -19.89 -13.29 0.14
CA GLY A 372 -19.47 -14.67 0.42
C GLY A 372 -18.28 -15.16 -0.40
N ILE A 373 -17.63 -14.32 -1.21
CA ILE A 373 -16.46 -14.76 -2.00
C ILE A 373 -15.38 -15.35 -1.07
N TYR A 374 -14.89 -16.53 -1.44
CA TYR A 374 -13.90 -17.30 -0.70
C TYR A 374 -13.05 -18.08 -1.68
N LEU A 375 -11.93 -17.49 -2.09
CA LEU A 375 -10.99 -18.14 -2.99
C LEU A 375 -10.22 -19.24 -2.25
N PRO A 376 -10.10 -20.45 -2.83
CA PRO A 376 -9.28 -21.54 -2.29
C PRO A 376 -7.83 -21.08 -2.04
N SER A 377 -7.18 -21.66 -1.02
CA SER A 377 -5.76 -21.36 -0.73
C SER A 377 -4.83 -21.82 -1.84
N ASP A 378 -5.17 -22.93 -2.51
CA ASP A 378 -4.48 -23.38 -3.72
C ASP A 378 -5.29 -22.94 -4.95
N PRO A 379 -4.78 -21.99 -5.75
CA PRO A 379 -5.48 -21.43 -6.90
C PRO A 379 -5.62 -22.43 -8.06
N SER A 380 -4.92 -23.56 -8.04
CA SER A 380 -5.08 -24.63 -9.04
C SER A 380 -6.49 -25.24 -9.05
N ASN A 381 -7.21 -25.13 -7.93
CA ASN A 381 -8.60 -25.58 -7.79
C ASN A 381 -9.61 -24.64 -8.47
N ILE A 382 -9.18 -23.47 -8.94
CA ILE A 382 -10.04 -22.51 -9.64
C ILE A 382 -10.02 -22.85 -11.14
N THR A 383 -11.15 -23.37 -11.61
CA THR A 383 -11.34 -23.78 -13.00
C THR A 383 -11.75 -22.60 -13.89
N LEU A 384 -11.65 -22.79 -15.21
CA LEU A 384 -12.10 -21.83 -16.22
C LEU A 384 -13.57 -21.40 -16.03
N THR A 385 -14.46 -22.33 -15.69
CA THR A 385 -15.89 -22.05 -15.46
C THR A 385 -16.10 -21.22 -14.21
N ASN A 386 -15.28 -21.41 -13.16
CA ASN A 386 -15.33 -20.57 -11.96
C ASN A 386 -14.98 -19.11 -12.27
N VAL A 387 -13.94 -18.88 -13.07
CA VAL A 387 -13.55 -17.53 -13.50
C VAL A 387 -14.66 -16.86 -14.28
N TYR A 388 -15.24 -17.55 -15.26
CA TYR A 388 -16.36 -17.00 -16.03
C TYR A 388 -17.58 -16.69 -15.18
N ALA A 389 -17.94 -17.57 -14.22
CA ALA A 389 -19.05 -17.31 -13.30
C ALA A 389 -18.79 -16.09 -12.42
N LEU A 390 -17.55 -15.89 -11.96
CA LEU A 390 -17.17 -14.70 -11.19
C LEU A 390 -17.26 -13.42 -12.04
N LEU A 391 -16.79 -13.45 -13.28
CA LEU A 391 -16.89 -12.30 -14.20
C LEU A 391 -18.35 -12.00 -14.56
N GLU A 392 -19.20 -13.01 -14.75
CA GLU A 392 -20.64 -12.83 -14.92
C GLU A 392 -21.27 -12.16 -13.68
N CYS A 393 -20.82 -12.52 -12.48
CA CYS A 393 -21.25 -11.86 -11.24
C CYS A 393 -20.81 -10.39 -11.19
N VAL A 394 -19.56 -10.10 -11.57
CA VAL A 394 -19.03 -8.73 -11.64
C VAL A 394 -19.82 -7.89 -12.66
N ARG A 395 -20.13 -8.45 -13.84
CA ARG A 395 -21.00 -7.80 -14.84
C ARG A 395 -22.34 -7.39 -14.24
N ASN A 396 -23.00 -8.30 -13.54
CA ASN A 396 -24.30 -8.03 -12.92
C ASN A 396 -24.22 -6.99 -11.80
N LEU A 397 -23.14 -7.01 -10.99
CA LEU A 397 -22.88 -6.01 -9.95
C LEU A 397 -22.72 -4.60 -10.54
N LEU A 398 -21.98 -4.48 -11.64
CA LEU A 398 -21.73 -3.20 -12.32
C LEU A 398 -23.01 -2.62 -12.96
N GLN A 399 -23.85 -3.47 -13.56
CA GLN A 399 -25.09 -3.04 -14.23
C GLN A 399 -26.17 -2.52 -13.29
N GLN A 400 -26.23 -3.00 -12.04
CA GLN A 400 -27.32 -2.69 -11.11
C GLN A 400 -27.16 -1.35 -10.39
N LYS A 401 -25.93 -0.89 -10.18
CA LYS A 401 -25.67 0.24 -9.26
C LYS A 401 -25.09 1.48 -9.90
N ASN A 402 -24.49 1.42 -11.10
CA ASN A 402 -23.60 2.48 -11.59
C ASN A 402 -22.52 2.91 -10.55
N GLU A 403 -22.27 2.07 -9.55
CA GLU A 403 -21.32 2.29 -8.46
C GLU A 403 -20.13 1.32 -8.62
N PRO A 404 -18.95 1.68 -8.10
CA PRO A 404 -17.80 0.79 -8.07
C PRO A 404 -18.08 -0.48 -7.26
N LEU A 405 -17.30 -1.54 -7.54
CA LEU A 405 -17.38 -2.78 -6.78
C LEU A 405 -17.06 -2.54 -5.29
N PRO A 406 -17.72 -3.25 -4.35
CA PRO A 406 -17.48 -3.05 -2.92
C PRO A 406 -16.01 -3.32 -2.53
N ASP A 407 -15.39 -2.43 -1.75
CA ASP A 407 -14.01 -2.61 -1.28
C ASP A 407 -13.75 -3.95 -0.57
N PRO A 408 -14.65 -4.48 0.29
CA PRO A 408 -14.45 -5.79 0.91
C PRO A 408 -14.39 -6.93 -0.11
N PHE A 409 -15.13 -6.82 -1.22
CA PHE A 409 -15.09 -7.79 -2.31
C PHE A 409 -13.76 -7.69 -3.06
N LEU A 410 -13.35 -6.47 -3.45
CA LEU A 410 -12.07 -6.21 -4.13
C LEU A 410 -10.88 -6.73 -3.31
N LYS A 411 -10.87 -6.47 -2.00
CA LYS A 411 -9.82 -6.96 -1.10
C LYS A 411 -9.73 -8.50 -1.09
N LYS A 412 -10.87 -9.20 -1.10
CA LYS A 412 -10.87 -10.68 -1.10
C LYS A 412 -10.39 -11.27 -2.43
N ILE A 413 -10.68 -10.61 -3.57
CA ILE A 413 -10.26 -11.07 -4.90
C ILE A 413 -8.87 -10.56 -5.33
N SER A 414 -8.23 -9.71 -4.53
CA SER A 414 -6.86 -9.22 -4.80
C SER A 414 -5.76 -10.29 -4.61
N LYS A 415 -6.13 -11.50 -4.19
CA LYS A 415 -5.20 -12.64 -4.05
C LYS A 415 -4.74 -13.15 -5.42
N GLU A 416 -3.72 -14.00 -5.42
CA GLU A 416 -3.25 -14.71 -6.60
C GLU A 416 -4.23 -15.83 -6.98
N TRP A 417 -4.94 -15.67 -8.11
CA TRP A 417 -5.91 -16.68 -8.58
C TRP A 417 -6.14 -16.68 -10.09
N LEU A 418 -5.76 -15.62 -10.80
CA LEU A 418 -5.83 -15.58 -12.26
C LEU A 418 -4.60 -16.28 -12.84
N LYS A 419 -4.82 -17.26 -13.70
CA LYS A 419 -3.74 -18.00 -14.33
C LYS A 419 -3.13 -17.21 -15.49
N THR A 420 -1.82 -17.11 -15.48
CA THR A 420 -1.01 -16.44 -16.51
C THR A 420 0.12 -17.37 -16.94
N SER A 421 0.89 -16.95 -17.95
CA SER A 421 2.12 -17.64 -18.40
C SER A 421 3.16 -17.78 -17.28
N ALA A 422 3.17 -16.83 -16.33
CA ALA A 422 4.08 -16.80 -15.19
C ALA A 422 3.53 -17.53 -13.95
N GLY A 423 2.39 -18.21 -14.07
CA GLY A 423 1.69 -18.85 -12.94
C GLY A 423 0.44 -18.09 -12.51
N TYR A 424 -0.03 -18.34 -11.28
CA TYR A 424 -1.20 -17.66 -10.74
C TYR A 424 -0.83 -16.30 -10.16
N MET A 425 -1.48 -15.25 -10.65
CA MET A 425 -1.19 -13.86 -10.30
C MET A 425 -2.43 -13.17 -9.74
N SER A 426 -2.21 -12.05 -9.04
CA SER A 426 -3.30 -11.18 -8.61
C SER A 426 -3.89 -10.42 -9.81
N PRO A 427 -5.18 -10.03 -9.78
CA PRO A 427 -5.76 -9.24 -10.86
C PRO A 427 -4.97 -7.97 -11.22
N GLU A 428 -4.39 -7.29 -10.22
CA GLU A 428 -3.59 -6.07 -10.42
C GLU A 428 -2.30 -6.32 -11.21
N GLU A 429 -1.82 -7.56 -11.22
CA GLU A 429 -0.60 -7.99 -11.91
C GLU A 429 -0.88 -8.67 -13.26
N CYS A 430 -2.15 -8.70 -13.68
CA CYS A 430 -2.58 -9.35 -14.91
C CYS A 430 -2.80 -8.35 -16.06
N LEU A 431 -2.53 -8.83 -17.28
CA LEU A 431 -2.79 -8.12 -18.54
C LEU A 431 -3.82 -8.89 -19.36
N LEU A 432 -4.81 -8.19 -19.91
CA LEU A 432 -5.73 -8.77 -20.88
C LEU A 432 -5.19 -8.57 -22.30
N PHE A 433 -4.75 -9.65 -22.93
CA PHE A 433 -4.34 -9.64 -24.34
C PHE A 433 -5.56 -9.59 -25.26
N ASP A 434 -5.96 -8.38 -25.66
CA ASP A 434 -6.94 -8.15 -26.72
C ASP A 434 -6.30 -8.09 -28.13
N SER A 435 -7.09 -7.81 -29.16
CA SER A 435 -6.59 -7.70 -30.53
C SER A 435 -5.54 -6.59 -30.74
N ASN A 436 -5.51 -5.57 -29.89
CA ASN A 436 -4.52 -4.49 -29.94
C ASN A 436 -3.14 -4.97 -29.49
N TRP A 437 -3.08 -5.99 -28.62
CA TRP A 437 -1.83 -6.59 -28.16
C TRP A 437 -1.16 -7.50 -29.19
N SER A 438 -1.89 -7.99 -30.18
CA SER A 438 -1.37 -8.91 -31.22
C SER A 438 -0.16 -8.38 -32.00
N LYS A 439 0.02 -7.05 -32.03
CA LYS A 439 1.17 -6.38 -32.65
C LYS A 439 2.46 -6.49 -31.82
N PHE A 440 2.33 -6.77 -30.52
CA PHE A 440 3.42 -6.70 -29.54
C PHE A 440 3.72 -8.07 -28.95
N LEU A 441 2.70 -8.79 -28.50
CA LEU A 441 2.82 -10.08 -27.79
C LEU A 441 1.73 -11.04 -28.26
N GLN A 442 2.05 -12.34 -28.29
CA GLN A 442 1.06 -13.36 -28.61
C GLN A 442 0.27 -13.73 -27.34
N PRO A 443 -1.07 -13.77 -27.41
CA PRO A 443 -1.89 -14.20 -26.28
C PRO A 443 -1.69 -15.69 -26.01
N GLU A 444 -1.69 -16.08 -24.74
CA GLU A 444 -1.86 -17.48 -24.36
C GLU A 444 -3.34 -17.86 -24.30
N GLU A 445 -3.67 -19.05 -24.80
CA GLU A 445 -5.07 -19.48 -25.00
C GLU A 445 -5.74 -20.06 -23.74
N PHE A 446 -5.23 -19.84 -22.52
CA PHE A 446 -5.76 -20.52 -21.32
C PHE A 446 -7.25 -20.24 -21.09
N TYR A 447 -7.69 -18.99 -21.26
CA TYR A 447 -9.10 -18.61 -21.09
C TYR A 447 -9.89 -18.66 -22.41
N GLY A 448 -9.23 -18.79 -23.57
CA GLY A 448 -9.84 -18.69 -24.89
C GLY A 448 -10.36 -17.26 -25.22
N PRO A 449 -10.87 -17.03 -26.45
CA PRO A 449 -11.23 -15.68 -26.92
C PRO A 449 -12.38 -15.05 -26.15
N LYS A 450 -13.24 -15.85 -25.50
CA LYS A 450 -14.40 -15.38 -24.74
C LYS A 450 -14.02 -14.43 -23.60
N ILE A 451 -12.81 -14.55 -23.02
CA ILE A 451 -12.34 -13.70 -21.92
C ILE A 451 -12.32 -12.21 -22.29
N THR A 452 -12.05 -11.90 -23.56
CA THR A 452 -12.02 -10.52 -24.07
C THR A 452 -13.38 -9.84 -23.99
N SER A 453 -14.48 -10.60 -24.05
CA SER A 453 -15.84 -10.08 -23.88
C SER A 453 -16.11 -9.56 -22.45
N TYR A 454 -15.25 -9.92 -21.48
CA TYR A 454 -15.32 -9.46 -20.09
C TYR A 454 -14.30 -8.34 -19.78
N SER A 455 -13.83 -7.62 -20.81
CA SER A 455 -12.85 -6.52 -20.69
C SER A 455 -13.25 -5.48 -19.61
N LYS A 456 -14.52 -5.07 -19.55
CA LYS A 456 -14.99 -4.08 -18.55
C LYS A 456 -14.94 -4.63 -17.13
N GLU A 457 -15.33 -5.89 -16.96
CA GLU A 457 -15.35 -6.60 -15.68
C GLU A 457 -13.93 -6.85 -15.16
N LEU A 458 -13.02 -7.26 -16.06
CA LEU A 458 -11.61 -7.45 -15.76
C LEU A 458 -10.96 -6.13 -15.33
N ASN A 459 -11.22 -5.04 -16.05
CA ASN A 459 -10.76 -3.71 -15.65
C ASN A 459 -11.33 -3.26 -14.28
N ALA A 460 -12.59 -3.59 -14.00
CA ALA A 460 -13.21 -3.27 -12.70
C ALA A 460 -12.58 -4.02 -11.52
N ILE A 461 -12.07 -5.23 -11.75
CA ILE A 461 -11.27 -5.97 -10.75
C ILE A 461 -9.77 -5.65 -10.82
N LYS A 462 -9.39 -4.58 -11.52
CA LYS A 462 -8.03 -4.03 -11.68
C LYS A 462 -7.06 -4.80 -12.58
N VAL A 463 -7.55 -5.68 -13.44
CA VAL A 463 -6.74 -6.21 -14.55
C VAL A 463 -6.44 -5.09 -15.53
N THR A 464 -5.20 -4.98 -15.98
CA THR A 464 -4.81 -3.96 -16.96
C THR A 464 -5.30 -4.38 -18.34
N VAL A 465 -6.27 -3.66 -18.87
CA VAL A 465 -6.87 -3.96 -20.19
C VAL A 465 -6.39 -2.99 -21.27
N ASP A 466 -6.18 -1.72 -20.92
CA ASP A 466 -5.66 -0.75 -21.88
C ASP A 466 -4.18 -1.02 -22.17
N VAL A 467 -3.88 -1.20 -23.46
CA VAL A 467 -2.52 -1.38 -24.00
C VAL A 467 -1.57 -0.25 -23.61
N ARG A 468 -2.05 0.95 -23.27
CA ARG A 468 -1.21 2.07 -22.82
C ARG A 468 -0.71 1.93 -21.37
N ASN A 469 -1.43 1.16 -20.56
CA ASN A 469 -1.19 1.08 -19.11
C ASN A 469 -0.37 -0.16 -18.71
N GLY A 470 -0.01 -1.02 -19.66
CA GLY A 470 0.70 -2.27 -19.39
C GLY A 470 2.22 -2.15 -19.21
N CYS A 471 2.82 -0.97 -19.43
CA CYS A 471 4.28 -0.79 -19.36
C CYS A 471 4.86 -1.06 -17.98
N SER A 472 4.16 -0.70 -16.91
CA SER A 472 4.62 -0.96 -15.53
C SER A 472 4.69 -2.46 -15.23
N LEU A 473 3.67 -3.23 -15.63
CA LEU A 473 3.59 -4.67 -15.43
C LEU A 473 4.63 -5.42 -16.27
N LEU A 474 4.71 -5.12 -17.57
CA LEU A 474 5.73 -5.72 -18.44
C LEU A 474 7.16 -5.33 -18.04
N GLY A 475 7.37 -4.09 -17.54
CA GLY A 475 8.65 -3.66 -17.01
C GLY A 475 9.07 -4.44 -15.76
N ARG A 476 8.13 -4.80 -14.86
CA ARG A 476 8.42 -5.64 -13.67
C ARG A 476 8.72 -7.09 -14.04
N CYS A 477 7.98 -7.65 -15.00
CA CYS A 477 8.15 -9.04 -15.44
C CYS A 477 9.34 -9.23 -16.40
N LEU A 478 9.93 -8.15 -16.91
CA LEU A 478 11.02 -8.21 -17.88
C LEU A 478 12.16 -9.15 -17.46
N ASN A 479 12.61 -9.04 -16.20
CA ASN A 479 13.71 -9.86 -15.64
C ASN A 479 13.37 -11.35 -15.45
N SER A 480 12.11 -11.76 -15.63
CA SER A 480 11.68 -13.17 -15.52
C SER A 480 11.77 -13.92 -16.85
N HIS A 481 12.04 -13.22 -17.96
CA HIS A 481 12.19 -13.82 -19.28
C HIS A 481 13.67 -14.09 -19.60
N SER A 482 13.91 -15.16 -20.36
CA SER A 482 15.22 -15.52 -20.94
C SER A 482 15.20 -15.62 -22.47
N ASN A 483 14.02 -15.71 -23.09
CA ASN A 483 13.91 -15.80 -24.55
C ASN A 483 14.14 -14.43 -25.19
N PHE A 484 15.17 -14.33 -26.03
CA PHE A 484 15.60 -13.05 -26.61
C PHE A 484 14.51 -12.39 -27.46
N ALA A 485 13.80 -13.15 -28.29
CA ALA A 485 12.74 -12.62 -29.15
C ALA A 485 11.58 -12.02 -28.35
N THR A 486 11.21 -12.65 -27.24
CA THR A 486 10.18 -12.15 -26.32
C THR A 486 10.64 -10.87 -25.63
N ILE A 487 11.88 -10.83 -25.15
CA ILE A 487 12.47 -9.64 -24.51
C ILE A 487 12.52 -8.45 -25.49
N VAL A 488 12.93 -8.68 -26.75
CA VAL A 488 12.95 -7.65 -27.79
C VAL A 488 11.54 -7.12 -28.10
N ARG A 489 10.53 -7.99 -28.12
CA ARG A 489 9.12 -7.59 -28.27
C ARG A 489 8.65 -6.72 -27.11
N ILE A 490 8.98 -7.09 -25.88
CA ILE A 490 8.67 -6.29 -24.69
C ILE A 490 9.36 -4.93 -24.76
N TYR A 491 10.67 -4.86 -25.07
CA TYR A 491 11.37 -3.59 -25.25
C TYR A 491 10.76 -2.73 -26.36
N SER A 492 10.33 -3.35 -27.46
CA SER A 492 9.66 -2.63 -28.56
C SER A 492 8.33 -2.02 -28.12
N TYR A 493 7.56 -2.75 -27.31
CA TYR A 493 6.34 -2.23 -26.69
C TYR A 493 6.62 -1.08 -25.71
N LEU A 494 7.59 -1.25 -24.80
CA LEU A 494 7.99 -0.21 -23.85
C LEU A 494 8.46 1.07 -24.57
N ARG A 495 9.18 0.91 -25.70
CA ARG A 495 9.58 2.02 -26.57
C ARG A 495 8.38 2.76 -27.16
N GLU A 496 7.40 2.05 -27.68
CA GLU A 496 6.22 2.64 -28.34
C GLU A 496 5.48 3.61 -27.42
N PHE A 497 5.40 3.28 -26.13
CA PHE A 497 4.75 4.09 -25.11
C PHE A 497 5.70 5.01 -24.33
N ASN A 498 6.95 5.18 -24.80
CA ASN A 498 7.98 6.01 -24.18
C ASN A 498 8.16 5.74 -22.67
N TRP A 499 8.11 4.47 -22.27
CA TRP A 499 8.22 4.09 -20.87
C TRP A 499 9.60 4.44 -20.31
N VAL A 500 9.63 5.02 -19.12
CA VAL A 500 10.85 5.33 -18.37
C VAL A 500 10.80 4.55 -17.07
N GLN A 501 11.87 3.85 -16.74
CA GLN A 501 11.94 3.08 -15.49
C GLN A 501 12.22 4.03 -14.32
N ASP A 502 11.34 4.02 -13.31
CA ASP A 502 11.55 4.79 -12.07
C ASP A 502 12.85 4.33 -11.37
N SER A 503 13.53 5.29 -10.75
CA SER A 503 14.86 5.13 -10.16
C SER A 503 14.88 4.12 -9.02
N GLY A 504 15.25 2.88 -9.31
CA GLY A 504 15.53 1.83 -8.32
C GLY A 504 16.79 1.02 -8.65
N ASP A 505 17.28 0.26 -7.66
CA ASP A 505 18.47 -0.60 -7.70
C ASP A 505 18.29 -1.89 -8.54
N THR A 506 17.10 -2.13 -9.10
CA THR A 506 16.76 -3.34 -9.87
C THR A 506 16.87 -3.15 -11.39
N ARG A 507 17.49 -2.06 -11.87
CA ARG A 507 17.70 -1.83 -13.30
C ARG A 507 18.64 -2.90 -13.84
N LYS A 508 18.15 -3.71 -14.77
CA LYS A 508 18.94 -4.70 -15.48
C LYS A 508 18.63 -4.65 -16.97
N MET A 509 19.61 -4.99 -17.78
CA MET A 509 19.52 -5.11 -19.23
C MET A 509 19.89 -6.53 -19.61
N TRP A 510 19.24 -7.05 -20.64
CA TRP A 510 19.51 -8.40 -21.13
C TRP A 510 20.69 -8.36 -22.09
N ILE A 511 21.61 -9.30 -21.95
CA ILE A 511 22.69 -9.53 -22.92
C ILE A 511 22.50 -10.96 -23.43
N PRO A 512 22.12 -11.14 -24.70
CA PRO A 512 21.87 -12.47 -25.24
C PRO A 512 23.17 -13.25 -25.43
N ASN A 513 23.13 -14.54 -25.12
CA ASN A 513 24.14 -15.54 -25.42
C ASN A 513 23.49 -16.64 -26.28
N GLY A 514 23.13 -16.33 -27.52
CA GLY A 514 22.30 -17.19 -28.39
C GLY A 514 20.81 -16.82 -28.34
N SER A 515 19.92 -17.74 -28.73
CA SER A 515 18.47 -17.48 -28.84
C SER A 515 17.71 -17.59 -27.51
N ASP A 516 18.12 -18.52 -26.64
CA ASP A 516 17.38 -18.92 -25.44
C ASP A 516 18.22 -18.82 -24.16
N ASP A 517 19.42 -18.25 -24.24
CA ASP A 517 20.34 -18.06 -23.13
C ASP A 517 20.94 -16.64 -23.14
N GLY A 518 21.40 -16.17 -21.98
CA GLY A 518 21.90 -14.82 -21.77
C GLY A 518 21.94 -14.41 -20.31
N GLU A 519 22.37 -13.17 -20.06
CA GLU A 519 22.55 -12.64 -18.71
C GLU A 519 21.87 -11.27 -18.52
N TRP A 520 21.28 -11.07 -17.33
CA TRP A 520 20.74 -9.78 -16.90
C TRP A 520 21.83 -8.97 -16.19
N VAL A 521 22.41 -7.99 -16.87
CA VAL A 521 23.51 -7.14 -16.36
C VAL A 521 23.01 -5.76 -15.93
N LYS A 522 23.79 -5.07 -15.10
CA LYS A 522 23.46 -3.69 -14.71
C LYS A 522 23.73 -2.72 -15.87
N PRO A 523 22.94 -1.65 -16.04
CA PRO A 523 23.19 -0.62 -17.07
C PRO A 523 24.59 -0.01 -16.98
N GLU A 524 25.18 0.05 -15.79
CA GLU A 524 26.53 0.54 -15.54
C GLU A 524 27.63 -0.32 -16.19
N GLU A 525 27.32 -1.57 -16.54
CA GLU A 525 28.22 -2.52 -17.22
C GLU A 525 28.04 -2.51 -18.74
N CYS A 526 27.17 -1.64 -19.27
CA CYS A 526 26.84 -1.55 -20.69
C CYS A 526 27.28 -0.22 -21.31
N VAL A 527 27.62 -0.27 -22.59
CA VAL A 527 27.84 0.93 -23.43
C VAL A 527 26.98 0.81 -24.70
N LEU A 528 26.42 1.93 -25.16
CA LEU A 528 25.57 1.94 -26.36
C LEU A 528 26.38 1.67 -27.64
N TYR A 529 27.56 2.29 -27.74
CA TYR A 529 28.42 2.25 -28.93
C TYR A 529 29.89 2.15 -28.49
N ASP A 530 30.69 1.31 -29.15
CA ASP A 530 32.15 1.26 -28.96
C ASP A 530 32.85 1.19 -30.32
N LYS A 531 32.78 2.31 -31.06
CA LYS A 531 33.23 2.39 -32.46
C LYS A 531 34.72 2.06 -32.64
N ASP A 532 35.53 2.30 -31.62
CA ASP A 532 36.99 2.14 -31.66
C ASP A 532 37.46 0.88 -30.93
N GLY A 533 36.55 0.09 -30.34
CA GLY A 533 36.86 -1.13 -29.60
C GLY A 533 37.64 -0.89 -28.30
N LEU A 534 37.55 0.30 -27.72
CA LEU A 534 38.35 0.72 -26.57
C LEU A 534 37.87 0.03 -25.27
N PHE A 535 36.57 -0.31 -25.20
CA PHE A 535 35.92 -0.79 -23.98
C PHE A 535 35.30 -2.19 -24.12
N GLY A 536 35.23 -2.75 -25.32
CA GLY A 536 34.49 -3.99 -25.63
C GLY A 536 34.97 -5.26 -24.89
N LEU A 537 36.15 -5.22 -24.25
CA LEU A 537 36.64 -6.31 -23.38
C LEU A 537 36.15 -6.19 -21.93
N GLN A 538 35.67 -5.02 -21.50
CA GLN A 538 35.29 -4.76 -20.11
C GLN A 538 33.82 -4.31 -19.94
N LEU A 539 33.23 -3.72 -20.98
CA LEU A 539 31.83 -3.32 -21.03
C LEU A 539 31.08 -4.09 -22.13
N LYS A 540 29.81 -4.39 -21.88
CA LYS A 540 28.93 -5.04 -22.87
C LYS A 540 28.43 -4.00 -23.87
N VAL A 541 28.83 -4.12 -25.13
CA VAL A 541 28.45 -3.19 -26.19
C VAL A 541 27.08 -3.57 -26.75
N LEU A 542 26.08 -2.71 -26.52
CA LEU A 542 24.68 -3.01 -26.86
C LEU A 542 24.40 -2.99 -28.36
N GLU A 543 25.16 -2.24 -29.17
CA GLU A 543 25.00 -2.20 -30.64
C GLU A 543 25.19 -3.56 -31.30
N ASN A 544 25.92 -4.47 -30.66
CA ASN A 544 26.14 -5.82 -31.15
C ASN A 544 24.89 -6.69 -31.07
N TYR A 545 23.90 -6.31 -30.25
CA TYR A 545 22.74 -7.14 -29.92
C TYR A 545 21.41 -6.49 -30.29
N TYR A 546 21.33 -5.15 -30.30
CA TYR A 546 20.07 -4.41 -30.42
C TYR A 546 20.08 -3.44 -31.59
N ASP A 547 18.91 -3.26 -32.22
CA ASP A 547 18.75 -2.32 -33.32
C ASP A 547 18.88 -0.85 -32.88
N SER A 548 19.15 0.04 -33.84
CA SER A 548 19.34 1.47 -33.58
C SER A 548 18.13 2.17 -32.93
N LYS A 549 16.90 1.66 -33.14
CA LYS A 549 15.69 2.23 -32.53
C LYS A 549 15.62 1.89 -31.04
N LEU A 550 16.00 0.67 -30.66
CA LEU A 550 16.10 0.23 -29.27
C LEU A 550 17.29 0.87 -28.57
N LEU A 551 18.44 1.06 -29.23
CA LEU A 551 19.57 1.80 -28.66
C LEU A 551 19.18 3.24 -28.27
N ARG A 552 18.41 3.93 -29.14
CA ARG A 552 17.87 5.26 -28.82
C ARG A 552 16.91 5.23 -27.63
N PHE A 553 16.08 4.20 -27.54
CA PHE A 553 15.20 3.99 -26.39
C PHE A 553 16.02 3.76 -25.11
N PHE A 554 17.07 2.95 -25.15
CA PHE A 554 17.94 2.68 -24.00
C PHE A 554 18.65 3.95 -23.49
N SER A 555 19.11 4.80 -24.42
CA SER A 555 19.65 6.12 -24.09
C SER A 555 18.66 6.97 -23.27
N ASN A 556 17.39 7.00 -23.69
CA ASN A 556 16.35 7.81 -23.05
C ASN A 556 15.82 7.19 -21.74
N ALA A 557 15.47 5.90 -21.76
CA ALA A 557 14.80 5.22 -20.66
C ALA A 557 15.74 4.84 -19.50
N TRP A 558 17.00 4.52 -19.79
CA TRP A 558 18.01 4.18 -18.75
C TRP A 558 19.09 5.25 -18.54
N LYS A 559 19.00 6.40 -19.24
CA LYS A 559 19.99 7.50 -19.18
C LYS A 559 21.43 7.03 -19.42
N LEU A 560 21.61 6.08 -20.33
CA LEU A 560 22.92 5.59 -20.75
C LEU A 560 23.58 6.64 -21.65
N ASN A 561 24.44 7.48 -21.06
CA ASN A 561 25.25 8.44 -21.79
C ASN A 561 26.71 7.92 -21.85
N PRO A 562 27.40 7.97 -23.01
CA PRO A 562 28.83 7.65 -23.13
C PRO A 562 29.70 8.26 -22.02
N ILE A 563 29.44 9.52 -21.64
CA ILE A 563 30.17 10.22 -20.57
C ILE A 563 29.97 9.54 -19.21
N ARG A 564 28.77 9.00 -18.95
CA ARG A 564 28.47 8.29 -17.70
C ARG A 564 29.18 6.94 -17.62
N SER A 565 29.39 6.28 -18.76
CA SER A 565 30.19 5.05 -18.83
C SER A 565 31.66 5.30 -18.47
N LEU A 566 32.27 6.39 -18.98
CA LEU A 566 33.62 6.82 -18.59
C LEU A 566 33.72 7.10 -17.08
N MET A 567 32.76 7.84 -16.53
CA MET A 567 32.74 8.20 -15.11
C MET A 567 32.57 6.98 -14.21
N THR A 568 31.68 6.05 -14.56
CA THR A 568 31.46 4.82 -13.78
C THR A 568 32.64 3.88 -13.91
N PHE A 569 33.24 3.80 -15.10
CA PHE A 569 34.46 3.07 -15.38
C PHE A 569 35.64 3.61 -14.56
N ALA A 570 35.85 4.94 -14.54
CA ALA A 570 36.89 5.60 -13.76
C ALA A 570 36.72 5.45 -12.25
N SER A 571 35.49 5.56 -11.76
CA SER A 571 35.15 5.43 -10.32
C SER A 571 35.25 4.00 -9.78
N SER A 572 35.31 2.98 -10.65
CA SER A 572 35.32 1.57 -10.25
C SER A 572 36.70 1.04 -9.81
N GLY A 573 37.74 1.88 -9.82
CA GLY A 573 39.13 1.49 -9.59
C GLY A 573 39.72 0.60 -10.69
N ARG A 574 38.94 0.25 -11.72
CA ARG A 574 39.39 -0.54 -12.89
C ARG A 574 40.02 0.33 -13.99
N PHE A 575 40.05 1.65 -13.80
CA PHE A 575 40.67 2.60 -14.72
C PHE A 575 42.16 2.34 -14.91
N GLY A 576 42.88 2.05 -13.82
CA GLY A 576 44.27 1.60 -13.86
C GLY A 576 44.43 0.29 -14.65
N ASN A 577 43.47 -0.63 -14.57
CA ASN A 577 43.54 -1.93 -15.22
C ASN A 577 43.42 -1.89 -16.75
N VAL A 578 42.79 -0.86 -17.35
CA VAL A 578 42.80 -0.66 -18.82
C VAL A 578 44.17 -0.20 -19.32
N LEU A 579 44.93 0.51 -18.48
CA LEU A 579 46.30 0.92 -18.79
C LEU A 579 47.33 -0.16 -18.41
N GLU A 580 47.01 -1.05 -17.45
CA GLU A 580 48.00 -1.94 -16.79
C GLU A 580 48.01 -3.42 -17.23
N ARG A 581 47.17 -3.91 -18.16
CA ARG A 581 47.26 -5.34 -18.55
C ARG A 581 47.17 -5.68 -20.04
N ASP A 582 48.27 -6.29 -20.52
CA ASP A 582 48.33 -7.70 -20.93
C ASP A 582 49.28 -8.48 -19.98
N CYS A 583 48.71 -9.25 -19.04
CA CYS A 583 49.25 -10.41 -18.28
C CYS A 583 50.62 -10.35 -17.51
N PRO A 584 50.83 -11.29 -16.54
CA PRO A 584 51.69 -11.11 -15.37
C PRO A 584 53.13 -11.59 -15.60
N ILE A 585 54.10 -10.74 -15.26
CA ILE A 585 55.41 -11.00 -14.61
C ILE A 585 56.00 -9.60 -14.33
N ALA A 586 56.79 -9.49 -13.26
CA ALA A 586 57.41 -8.25 -12.82
C ALA A 586 58.18 -7.50 -13.94
N SER A 587 58.27 -6.17 -13.79
CA SER A 587 59.00 -5.16 -14.58
C SER A 587 58.28 -4.62 -15.84
N VAL A 588 58.12 -3.29 -15.86
CA VAL A 588 57.90 -2.41 -17.02
C VAL A 588 56.77 -2.84 -17.98
N VAL A 589 55.55 -2.32 -17.76
CA VAL A 589 54.40 -2.57 -18.64
C VAL A 589 54.59 -1.83 -19.97
N LEU A 590 54.71 -2.61 -21.05
CA LEU A 590 54.81 -2.12 -22.43
C LEU A 590 53.44 -1.70 -22.94
N PHE A 591 53.28 -0.40 -23.21
CA PHE A 591 52.06 0.18 -23.72
C PHE A 591 52.20 0.49 -25.23
N GLY A 592 51.26 0.03 -26.06
CA GLY A 592 51.30 0.23 -27.52
C GLY A 592 50.84 1.63 -27.95
N LYS A 593 51.64 2.35 -28.75
CA LYS A 593 51.37 3.74 -29.23
C LYS A 593 49.92 3.99 -29.71
N ARG A 594 49.29 3.02 -30.37
CA ARG A 594 47.92 3.13 -30.89
C ARG A 594 46.87 3.28 -29.79
N ASN A 595 46.99 2.53 -28.69
CA ASN A 595 46.00 2.56 -27.62
C ASN A 595 46.09 3.87 -26.81
N ALA A 596 47.29 4.46 -26.69
CA ALA A 596 47.53 5.72 -25.96
C ALA A 596 46.95 6.85 -26.76
N LEU A 597 47.15 6.78 -28.07
CA LEU A 597 46.60 7.73 -29.00
C LEU A 597 45.07 7.73 -28.95
N LEU A 598 44.44 6.55 -29.00
CA LEU A 598 42.97 6.44 -28.92
C LEU A 598 42.44 6.89 -27.56
N PHE A 599 43.11 6.50 -26.48
CA PHE A 599 42.76 6.90 -25.11
C PHE A 599 42.81 8.43 -24.95
N TRP A 600 43.94 9.06 -25.26
CA TRP A 600 44.08 10.50 -25.09
C TRP A 600 43.19 11.30 -26.04
N LYS A 601 42.94 10.79 -27.25
CA LYS A 601 41.98 11.38 -28.18
C LYS A 601 40.56 11.36 -27.58
N PHE A 602 40.15 10.24 -26.99
CA PHE A 602 38.87 10.12 -26.30
C PHE A 602 38.77 11.09 -25.11
N VAL A 603 39.83 11.20 -24.29
CA VAL A 603 39.88 12.12 -23.15
C VAL A 603 39.75 13.58 -23.60
N VAL A 604 40.44 13.97 -24.67
CA VAL A 604 40.37 15.32 -25.23
C VAL A 604 38.97 15.62 -25.79
N GLU A 605 38.35 14.70 -26.51
CA GLU A 605 37.00 14.87 -27.08
C GLU A 605 35.91 15.06 -26.00
N HIS A 606 36.14 14.55 -24.78
CA HIS A 606 35.16 14.55 -23.69
C HIS A 606 35.62 15.34 -22.45
N TRP A 607 36.60 16.24 -22.60
CA TRP A 607 37.16 17.01 -21.49
C TRP A 607 36.13 17.97 -20.86
N SER A 608 35.99 17.91 -19.53
CA SER A 608 35.08 18.71 -18.71
C SER A 608 35.62 18.85 -17.28
N SER A 609 35.07 19.77 -16.48
CA SER A 609 35.47 19.92 -15.06
C SER A 609 35.29 18.62 -14.25
N LYS A 610 34.29 17.81 -14.62
CA LYS A 610 34.01 16.54 -13.94
C LYS A 610 35.00 15.43 -14.30
N THR A 611 35.46 15.41 -15.56
CA THR A 611 36.50 14.46 -15.98
C THR A 611 37.87 14.84 -15.44
N ASP A 612 38.15 16.13 -15.25
CA ASP A 612 39.37 16.65 -14.62
C ASP A 612 39.56 16.08 -13.20
N GLU A 613 38.60 16.34 -12.30
CA GLU A 613 38.63 15.84 -10.91
C GLU A 613 38.80 14.30 -10.86
N THR A 614 38.05 13.60 -11.72
CA THR A 614 38.06 12.14 -11.74
C THR A 614 39.39 11.57 -12.22
N LEU A 615 39.99 12.17 -13.26
CA LEU A 615 41.29 11.74 -13.77
C LEU A 615 42.42 12.11 -12.81
N ALA A 616 42.34 13.27 -12.16
CA ALA A 616 43.32 13.67 -11.15
C ALA A 616 43.39 12.68 -9.97
N GLU A 617 42.25 12.18 -9.51
CA GLU A 617 42.14 11.21 -8.40
C GLU A 617 42.53 9.78 -8.80
N ASN A 618 42.12 9.33 -9.99
CA ASN A 618 42.21 7.90 -10.36
C ASN A 618 43.41 7.55 -11.26
N LEU A 619 44.04 8.52 -11.93
CA LEU A 619 45.18 8.28 -12.82
C LEU A 619 46.51 8.37 -12.06
N LEU A 620 46.99 7.22 -11.58
CA LEU A 620 48.20 7.13 -10.75
C LEU A 620 49.50 7.02 -11.55
N LYS A 621 49.44 6.48 -12.77
CA LYS A 621 50.61 6.31 -13.65
C LYS A 621 50.36 6.97 -15.00
N LEU A 622 51.42 7.53 -15.59
CA LEU A 622 51.38 8.26 -16.84
C LEU A 622 52.35 7.70 -17.87
N PRO A 623 52.01 7.79 -19.17
CA PRO A 623 52.90 7.39 -20.24
C PRO A 623 54.09 8.35 -20.33
N VAL A 624 55.29 7.78 -20.42
CA VAL A 624 56.56 8.48 -20.67
C VAL A 624 57.27 7.88 -21.87
N PHE A 625 58.10 8.68 -22.53
CA PHE A 625 58.83 8.28 -23.73
C PHE A 625 60.23 7.75 -23.39
N SER A 626 60.52 6.48 -23.71
CA SER A 626 61.81 5.83 -23.40
C SER A 626 62.85 5.87 -24.52
N GLY A 627 62.58 6.56 -25.63
CA GLY A 627 63.47 6.58 -26.80
C GLY A 627 63.28 5.40 -27.77
N SER A 628 62.53 4.37 -27.40
CA SER A 628 62.13 3.25 -28.28
C SER A 628 60.68 3.42 -28.79
N ASP A 629 60.20 2.47 -29.59
CA ASP A 629 58.79 2.43 -30.05
C ASP A 629 57.79 2.11 -28.93
N GLU A 630 58.28 1.90 -27.70
CA GLU A 630 57.54 1.46 -26.54
C GLU A 630 57.23 2.64 -25.60
N ILE A 631 56.03 2.66 -25.02
CA ILE A 631 55.63 3.63 -24.01
C ILE A 631 55.68 2.96 -22.65
N LEU A 632 56.34 3.61 -21.68
CA LEU A 632 56.40 3.14 -20.30
C LEU A 632 55.41 3.89 -19.43
N LEU A 633 54.79 3.22 -18.46
CA LEU A 633 53.93 3.85 -17.46
C LEU A 633 54.70 4.09 -16.16
N VAL A 634 54.93 5.35 -15.82
CA VAL A 634 55.66 5.79 -14.61
C VAL A 634 54.70 6.48 -13.65
N ASP A 635 54.97 6.41 -12.34
CA ASP A 635 54.16 7.08 -11.32
C ASP A 635 54.04 8.58 -11.62
N LYS A 636 52.81 9.11 -11.59
CA LYS A 636 52.51 10.52 -11.87
C LYS A 636 53.41 11.48 -11.09
N ARG A 637 53.85 11.12 -9.87
CA ARG A 637 54.67 11.96 -9.00
C ARG A 637 56.12 12.13 -9.51
N ASP A 638 56.58 11.20 -10.34
CA ASP A 638 57.94 11.13 -10.89
C ASP A 638 58.03 11.53 -12.36
N VAL A 639 56.92 11.99 -12.92
CA VAL A 639 56.84 12.52 -14.29
C VAL A 639 56.69 14.03 -14.24
N PHE A 640 57.38 14.72 -15.14
CA PHE A 640 57.45 16.18 -15.19
C PHE A 640 57.04 16.72 -16.56
N ILE A 641 56.50 17.94 -16.54
CA ILE A 641 56.27 18.76 -17.73
C ILE A 641 57.56 19.51 -18.06
N THR A 642 57.98 19.46 -19.32
CA THR A 642 59.12 20.23 -19.82
C THR A 642 58.73 21.69 -20.03
N ASP A 643 58.96 22.54 -19.04
CA ASP A 643 58.83 23.99 -19.13
C ASP A 643 60.17 24.72 -19.26
N ASP A 644 61.26 24.12 -18.78
CA ASP A 644 62.64 24.59 -18.95
C ASP A 644 63.48 23.59 -19.75
N LEU A 645 64.00 24.01 -20.90
CA LEU A 645 64.81 23.18 -21.79
C LEU A 645 66.23 22.93 -21.27
N GLN A 646 66.83 23.87 -20.53
CA GLN A 646 68.15 23.68 -19.95
C GLN A 646 68.10 22.65 -18.81
N LEU A 647 67.08 22.75 -17.96
CA LEU A 647 66.85 21.75 -16.90
C LEU A 647 66.45 20.40 -17.49
N LYS A 648 65.68 20.39 -18.58
CA LYS A 648 65.40 19.15 -19.31
C LYS A 648 66.70 18.49 -19.76
N ASP A 649 67.54 19.20 -20.52
CA ASP A 649 68.78 18.65 -21.05
C ASP A 649 69.71 18.17 -19.92
N LEU A 650 69.71 18.87 -18.78
CA LEU A 650 70.48 18.51 -17.58
C LEU A 650 70.02 17.16 -16.98
N PHE A 651 68.71 16.95 -16.84
CA PHE A 651 68.15 15.78 -16.15
C PHE A 651 67.77 14.62 -17.08
N GLU A 652 67.58 14.84 -18.38
CA GLU A 652 67.18 13.81 -19.36
C GLU A 652 68.20 12.67 -19.44
N GLN A 653 69.49 12.96 -19.27
CA GLN A 653 70.56 11.95 -19.24
C GLN A 653 70.91 11.43 -17.83
N SER A 654 70.21 11.91 -16.80
CA SER A 654 70.57 11.69 -15.39
C SER A 654 69.85 10.52 -14.72
N SER A 655 68.74 10.07 -15.31
CA SER A 655 67.86 9.05 -14.75
C SER A 655 67.85 7.81 -15.63
N SER A 656 67.80 6.62 -15.01
CA SER A 656 67.56 5.36 -15.71
C SER A 656 66.12 5.22 -16.23
N ASN A 657 65.18 5.99 -15.66
CA ASN A 657 63.79 6.02 -16.07
C ASN A 657 63.45 7.35 -16.78
N PRO A 658 62.60 7.35 -17.81
CA PRO A 658 62.21 8.59 -18.48
C PRO A 658 61.40 9.48 -17.54
N LEU A 659 61.80 10.75 -17.44
CA LEU A 659 61.24 11.71 -16.48
C LEU A 659 60.12 12.59 -17.05
N PHE A 660 59.89 12.56 -18.36
CA PHE A 660 59.02 13.53 -19.04
C PHE A 660 57.79 12.89 -19.67
N VAL A 661 56.67 13.60 -19.61
CA VAL A 661 55.37 13.16 -20.16
C VAL A 661 55.45 12.79 -21.64
N TRP A 662 54.73 11.73 -22.03
CA TRP A 662 54.59 11.32 -23.42
C TRP A 662 53.55 12.17 -24.17
N TYR A 663 53.82 12.40 -25.45
CA TYR A 663 52.89 12.99 -26.42
C TYR A 663 53.21 12.43 -27.82
N PRO A 664 52.23 12.38 -28.75
CA PRO A 664 52.47 11.87 -30.10
C PRO A 664 53.48 12.73 -30.85
N GLN A 665 54.42 12.07 -31.54
CA GLN A 665 55.38 12.69 -32.44
C GLN A 665 55.23 12.06 -33.83
N PRO A 666 54.84 12.81 -34.88
CA PRO A 666 54.47 14.24 -34.85
C PRO A 666 53.13 14.49 -34.12
N SER A 667 52.90 15.74 -33.72
CA SER A 667 51.62 16.17 -33.12
C SER A 667 50.49 15.97 -34.13
N LEU A 668 49.34 15.47 -33.67
CA LEU A 668 48.15 15.27 -34.50
C LEU A 668 47.13 16.41 -34.30
N PRO A 669 46.38 16.82 -35.34
CA PRO A 669 45.34 17.83 -35.18
C PRO A 669 44.25 17.45 -34.17
N SER A 670 43.91 16.16 -34.09
CA SER A 670 42.94 15.63 -33.11
C SER A 670 43.50 15.49 -31.70
N LEU A 671 44.82 15.64 -31.53
CA LEU A 671 45.48 15.57 -30.24
C LEU A 671 46.62 16.60 -30.18
N PRO A 672 46.30 17.92 -30.13
CA PRO A 672 47.31 18.96 -30.10
C PRO A 672 48.18 18.83 -28.86
N ARG A 673 49.51 18.93 -29.02
CA ARG A 673 50.46 18.85 -27.90
C ARG A 673 50.12 19.81 -26.76
N PHE A 674 49.66 21.03 -27.06
CA PHE A 674 49.30 22.02 -26.05
C PHE A 674 48.14 21.57 -25.15
N MET A 675 47.09 20.97 -25.74
CA MET A 675 45.94 20.44 -24.99
C MET A 675 46.37 19.30 -24.06
N LEU A 676 47.28 18.43 -24.49
CA LEU A 676 47.82 17.38 -23.64
C LEU A 676 48.61 17.92 -22.46
N LEU A 677 49.45 18.94 -22.68
CA LEU A 677 50.23 19.57 -21.60
C LEU A 677 49.31 20.25 -20.58
N GLU A 678 48.24 20.91 -21.04
CA GLU A 678 47.23 21.48 -20.16
C GLU A 678 46.52 20.39 -19.34
N ILE A 679 46.13 19.29 -19.97
CA ILE A 679 45.54 18.14 -19.27
C ILE A 679 46.51 17.56 -18.25
N TYR A 680 47.78 17.33 -18.59
CA TYR A 680 48.80 16.84 -17.66
C TYR A 680 48.96 17.77 -16.45
N SER A 681 48.97 19.09 -16.68
CA SER A 681 49.01 20.07 -15.59
C SER A 681 47.78 19.97 -14.69
N LYS A 682 46.57 19.88 -15.27
CA LYS A 682 45.30 19.79 -14.54
C LYS A 682 45.18 18.53 -13.69
N ILE A 683 45.65 17.39 -14.19
CA ILE A 683 45.66 16.13 -13.42
C ILE A 683 46.79 16.07 -12.36
N GLY A 684 47.61 17.11 -12.23
CA GLY A 684 48.59 17.27 -11.15
C GLY A 684 50.02 16.84 -11.46
N VAL A 685 50.44 16.86 -12.73
CA VAL A 685 51.85 16.70 -13.13
C VAL A 685 52.59 18.02 -12.90
N ARG A 686 53.78 17.96 -12.28
CA ARG A 686 54.58 19.14 -11.91
C ARG A 686 55.47 19.63 -13.06
N ASN A 687 55.77 20.92 -13.07
CA ASN A 687 56.80 21.51 -13.94
C ASN A 687 58.20 21.14 -13.44
N ILE A 688 59.17 21.03 -14.35
CA ILE A 688 60.55 20.70 -13.97
C ILE A 688 61.22 21.88 -13.24
N SER A 689 60.95 23.13 -13.66
CA SER A 689 61.51 24.32 -13.01
C SER A 689 61.12 24.46 -11.54
N GLU A 690 59.87 24.11 -11.21
CA GLU A 690 59.33 24.15 -9.84
C GLU A 690 59.84 23.00 -8.96
N SER A 691 60.38 21.94 -9.57
CA SER A 691 60.76 20.71 -8.87
C SER A 691 62.26 20.64 -8.53
N VAL A 692 63.08 21.53 -9.09
CA VAL A 692 64.54 21.53 -8.94
C VAL A 692 64.99 22.55 -7.89
N LEU A 693 65.86 22.12 -6.97
CA LEU A 693 66.49 22.99 -5.96
C LEU A 693 67.91 23.39 -6.39
N LYS A 694 68.22 24.70 -6.35
CA LYS A 694 69.54 25.28 -6.62
C LYS A 694 70.35 25.40 -5.30
N GLU A 695 71.46 24.66 -5.20
CA GLU A 695 72.42 24.67 -4.08
C GLU A 695 73.68 25.48 -4.50
N VAL A 696 74.08 26.50 -3.72
CA VAL A 696 75.24 27.38 -4.03
C VAL A 696 76.39 27.11 -3.04
N PHE A 697 77.62 26.93 -3.55
CA PHE A 697 78.83 26.64 -2.75
C PHE A 697 79.71 27.89 -2.57
N THR A 698 80.24 28.19 -1.38
CA THR A 698 81.18 29.31 -1.12
C THR A 698 82.63 28.92 -1.42
N MET A 699 83.44 29.83 -1.97
CA MET A 699 84.88 29.63 -2.25
C MET A 699 85.76 30.35 -1.21
N ASP A 700 86.85 29.72 -0.77
CA ASP A 700 87.91 30.35 0.04
C ASP A 700 88.94 31.02 -0.88
N GLY A 701 89.08 32.35 -0.79
CA GLY A 701 89.85 33.17 -1.73
C GLY A 701 91.29 33.46 -1.31
N ASP A 702 92.20 32.50 -1.46
CA ASP A 702 93.64 32.71 -1.29
C ASP A 702 94.38 32.56 -2.64
N GLY A 703 95.08 33.62 -3.09
CA GLY A 703 95.92 33.60 -4.30
C GLY A 703 95.32 34.11 -5.63
N LEU A 704 94.29 34.96 -5.62
CA LEU A 704 93.59 35.40 -6.84
C LEU A 704 94.03 36.80 -7.34
N GLU A 705 94.08 37.01 -8.66
CA GLU A 705 94.45 38.29 -9.29
C GLU A 705 93.26 39.27 -9.29
N GLN A 706 93.49 40.48 -8.79
CA GLN A 706 92.52 41.57 -8.85
C GLN A 706 92.62 42.27 -10.20
N VAL A 707 91.52 42.30 -10.94
CA VAL A 707 91.44 42.90 -12.29
C VAL A 707 90.71 44.23 -12.23
N ASN A 708 91.07 45.17 -13.11
CA ASN A 708 90.40 46.46 -13.19
C ASN A 708 88.97 46.27 -13.76
N PRO A 709 87.91 46.78 -13.10
CA PRO A 709 86.53 46.67 -13.60
C PRO A 709 86.32 47.12 -15.05
N SER A 710 87.14 48.03 -15.57
CA SER A 710 87.09 48.44 -16.99
C SER A 710 87.45 47.32 -17.97
N GLU A 711 88.31 46.36 -17.57
CA GLU A 711 88.76 45.25 -18.43
C GLU A 711 87.66 44.20 -18.67
N ILE A 712 86.67 44.12 -17.78
CA ILE A 712 85.44 43.31 -17.92
C ILE A 712 84.21 44.16 -18.25
N LEU A 713 84.41 45.31 -18.90
CA LEU A 713 83.34 46.15 -19.42
C LEU A 713 82.40 46.75 -18.36
N ILE A 714 82.82 46.82 -17.09
CA ILE A 714 82.12 47.61 -16.06
C ILE A 714 82.51 49.07 -16.26
N GLY A 715 81.91 49.66 -17.29
CA GLY A 715 82.24 50.96 -17.85
C GLY A 715 81.08 51.97 -17.78
N LYS A 716 81.34 53.17 -18.30
CA LYS A 716 80.38 54.27 -18.35
C LYS A 716 79.09 53.89 -19.10
N GLY A 717 79.22 53.10 -20.17
CA GLY A 717 78.08 52.59 -20.95
C GLY A 717 77.16 51.65 -20.15
N LEU A 718 77.72 50.71 -19.38
CA LEU A 718 76.95 49.82 -18.49
C LEU A 718 76.22 50.62 -17.41
N VAL A 719 76.90 51.57 -16.76
CA VAL A 719 76.28 52.41 -15.73
C VAL A 719 75.17 53.30 -16.29
N LYS A 720 75.36 53.87 -17.49
CA LYS A 720 74.33 54.65 -18.19
C LYS A 720 73.07 53.80 -18.42
N LEU A 721 73.25 52.57 -18.87
CA LEU A 721 72.16 51.62 -19.11
C LEU A 721 71.44 51.23 -17.82
N ILE A 722 72.19 50.90 -16.76
CA ILE A 722 71.64 50.52 -15.45
C ILE A 722 70.85 51.70 -14.84
N LEU A 723 71.42 52.90 -14.78
CA LEU A 723 70.72 54.06 -14.21
C LEU A 723 69.42 54.36 -14.98
N GLY A 724 69.44 54.24 -16.32
CA GLY A 724 68.24 54.40 -17.13
C GLY A 724 67.17 53.35 -16.86
N PHE A 725 67.56 52.11 -16.57
CA PHE A 725 66.63 51.06 -16.15
C PHE A 725 66.09 51.30 -14.74
N LEU A 726 66.96 51.60 -13.77
CA LEU A 726 66.58 51.85 -12.38
C LEU A 726 65.71 53.10 -12.21
N ALA A 727 65.86 54.09 -13.08
CA ALA A 727 65.00 55.28 -13.17
C ALA A 727 63.61 54.99 -13.79
N GLY A 728 63.42 53.79 -14.33
CA GLY A 728 62.17 53.35 -14.93
C GLY A 728 61.00 53.35 -13.93
N PHE A 729 59.80 53.69 -14.43
CA PHE A 729 58.59 53.81 -13.62
C PHE A 729 58.17 52.51 -12.92
N SER A 730 58.52 51.35 -13.47
CA SER A 730 58.21 50.03 -12.90
C SER A 730 58.89 49.78 -11.55
N LEU A 731 60.13 50.26 -11.38
CA LEU A 731 60.93 49.97 -10.19
C LEU A 731 60.70 50.94 -9.03
N LYS A 732 60.22 52.16 -9.32
CA LYS A 732 59.96 53.24 -8.32
C LYS A 732 61.12 53.44 -7.33
N MET A 733 62.37 53.43 -7.81
CA MET A 733 63.55 53.61 -6.96
C MET A 733 63.86 55.09 -6.75
N GLU A 734 64.07 55.50 -5.50
CA GLU A 734 64.51 56.85 -5.13
C GLU A 734 65.95 57.12 -5.58
N GLU A 735 66.31 58.39 -5.75
CA GLU A 735 67.64 58.83 -6.22
C GLU A 735 68.78 58.18 -5.44
N GLU A 736 68.71 58.24 -4.11
CA GLU A 736 69.76 57.73 -3.21
C GLU A 736 70.00 56.24 -3.43
N LYS A 737 68.92 55.44 -3.55
CA LYS A 737 68.99 53.99 -3.79
C LYS A 737 69.52 53.64 -5.17
N ARG A 738 69.16 54.41 -6.22
CA ARG A 738 69.72 54.21 -7.57
C ARG A 738 71.22 54.47 -7.59
N HIS A 739 71.66 55.54 -6.94
CA HIS A 739 73.08 55.87 -6.86
C HIS A 739 73.83 54.90 -5.96
N GLU A 740 73.22 54.39 -4.89
CA GLU A 740 73.79 53.35 -4.03
C GLU A 740 73.99 52.03 -4.80
N ALA A 741 72.99 51.56 -5.57
CA ALA A 741 73.11 50.37 -6.39
C ALA A 741 74.29 50.50 -7.39
N VAL A 742 74.42 51.65 -8.04
CA VAL A 742 75.56 51.90 -8.95
C VAL A 742 76.88 52.06 -8.19
N ARG A 743 76.91 52.66 -7.00
CA ARG A 743 78.11 52.69 -6.16
C ARG A 743 78.54 51.27 -5.78
N SER A 744 77.60 50.39 -5.42
CA SER A 744 77.92 49.00 -5.10
C SER A 744 78.56 48.24 -6.27
N LEU A 745 78.18 48.57 -7.52
CA LEU A 745 78.80 48.06 -8.74
C LEU A 745 80.20 48.66 -8.99
N LEU A 746 80.36 49.97 -8.75
CA LEU A 746 81.62 50.68 -8.98
C LEU A 746 82.69 50.40 -7.90
N ASP A 747 82.26 50.08 -6.69
CA ASP A 747 83.12 49.73 -5.55
C ASP A 747 83.45 48.22 -5.53
N LEU A 748 83.07 47.46 -6.57
CA LEU A 748 83.34 46.03 -6.68
C LEU A 748 84.83 45.71 -6.74
N THR A 749 85.21 44.70 -5.96
CA THR A 749 86.50 44.02 -6.14
C THR A 749 86.30 42.89 -7.15
N VAL A 750 86.83 43.05 -8.35
CA VAL A 750 86.77 42.05 -9.41
C VAL A 750 87.96 41.11 -9.28
N ILE A 751 87.67 39.82 -9.22
CA ILE A 751 88.64 38.76 -9.00
C ILE A 751 88.56 37.79 -10.18
N GLU A 752 89.65 37.65 -10.93
CA GLU A 752 89.74 36.69 -12.04
C GLU A 752 90.17 35.31 -11.53
N THR A 753 89.44 34.26 -11.89
CA THR A 753 89.72 32.87 -11.50
C THR A 753 90.00 32.01 -12.73
N ASN A 754 90.95 31.06 -12.60
CA ASN A 754 91.24 30.09 -13.66
C ASN A 754 90.23 28.93 -13.71
N GLU A 755 89.44 28.73 -12.66
CA GLU A 755 88.42 27.69 -12.56
C GLU A 755 87.02 28.29 -12.40
N PRO A 756 86.01 27.82 -13.17
CA PRO A 756 84.62 28.26 -13.03
C PRO A 756 83.96 27.69 -11.77
N ILE A 757 83.02 28.45 -11.21
CA ILE A 757 82.39 28.20 -9.91
C ILE A 757 81.32 27.14 -10.06
N THR A 758 81.20 26.19 -9.11
CA THR A 758 80.18 25.14 -9.18
C THR A 758 78.85 25.55 -8.53
N ILE A 759 77.73 25.38 -9.23
CA ILE A 759 76.34 25.44 -8.73
C ILE A 759 75.74 24.03 -8.82
N GLY A 760 75.15 23.52 -7.74
CA GLY A 760 74.43 22.26 -7.74
C GLY A 760 72.94 22.46 -8.03
N TYR A 761 72.37 21.64 -8.89
CA TYR A 761 70.94 21.46 -9.07
C TYR A 761 70.56 20.08 -8.52
N SER A 762 69.49 20.00 -7.74
CA SER A 762 69.00 18.72 -7.22
C SER A 762 67.50 18.53 -7.46
N LEU A 763 67.14 17.36 -7.99
CA LEU A 763 65.76 16.95 -8.24
C LEU A 763 65.43 15.75 -7.36
N SER A 764 64.33 15.81 -6.61
CA SER A 764 63.90 14.73 -5.71
C SER A 764 62.74 13.93 -6.31
N LEU A 765 62.92 12.61 -6.42
CA LEU A 765 61.90 11.66 -6.88
C LEU A 765 61.13 11.05 -5.70
N SER A 766 59.93 10.53 -5.96
CA SER A 766 59.04 9.91 -4.98
C SER A 766 59.60 8.60 -4.40
N SER A 767 60.54 7.96 -5.11
CA SER A 767 61.34 6.84 -4.64
C SER A 767 62.30 7.19 -3.49
N GLY A 768 62.52 8.48 -3.23
CA GLY A 768 63.54 8.99 -2.31
C GLY A 768 64.90 9.24 -2.97
N GLU A 769 65.06 8.90 -4.25
CA GLU A 769 66.26 9.21 -5.04
C GLU A 769 66.37 10.72 -5.29
N ARG A 770 67.58 11.27 -5.12
CA ARG A 770 67.90 12.67 -5.41
C ARG A 770 68.93 12.75 -6.53
N LEU A 771 68.51 13.17 -7.71
CA LEU A 771 69.39 13.41 -8.84
C LEU A 771 70.12 14.74 -8.60
N LYS A 772 71.45 14.71 -8.46
CA LYS A 772 72.28 15.91 -8.31
C LYS A 772 73.10 16.15 -9.57
N LYS A 773 73.11 17.39 -10.06
CA LYS A 773 73.90 17.82 -11.21
C LYS A 773 74.57 19.15 -10.93
N GLU A 774 75.84 19.25 -11.31
CA GLU A 774 76.65 20.44 -11.11
C GLU A 774 76.81 21.19 -12.43
N VAL A 775 76.53 22.48 -12.41
CA VAL A 775 76.76 23.42 -13.51
C VAL A 775 77.85 24.39 -13.07
N LYS A 776 78.70 24.81 -14.00
CA LYS A 776 79.83 25.69 -13.71
C LYS A 776 79.65 27.09 -14.33
N PRO A 777 78.92 28.04 -13.70
CA PRO A 777 78.84 29.42 -14.18
C PRO A 777 80.20 30.10 -14.31
N MET A 778 80.30 30.99 -15.29
CA MET A 778 81.51 31.75 -15.60
C MET A 778 81.69 32.99 -14.70
N ILE A 779 80.61 33.53 -14.11
CA ILE A 779 80.60 34.79 -13.36
C ILE A 779 79.69 34.68 -12.15
N ARG A 780 80.09 35.29 -11.02
CA ARG A 780 79.29 35.34 -9.79
C ARG A 780 79.57 36.61 -8.99
N TRP A 781 78.52 37.28 -8.55
CA TRP A 781 78.58 38.37 -7.58
C TRP A 781 78.28 37.83 -6.17
N GLU A 782 79.22 37.97 -5.22
CA GLU A 782 78.98 37.73 -3.79
C GLU A 782 78.58 39.00 -3.03
N ARG A 783 77.67 38.86 -2.05
CA ARG A 783 77.09 39.96 -1.28
C ARG A 783 78.12 40.86 -0.57
N ASP A 784 79.34 40.39 -0.37
CA ASP A 784 80.46 41.13 0.23
C ASP A 784 81.23 42.00 -0.78
N SER A 785 80.58 42.44 -1.88
CA SER A 785 81.13 43.32 -2.92
C SER A 785 82.31 42.73 -3.72
N LYS A 786 82.33 41.40 -3.87
CA LYS A 786 83.30 40.67 -4.71
C LYS A 786 82.62 40.08 -5.94
N LEU A 787 83.18 40.31 -7.11
CA LEU A 787 82.74 39.71 -8.37
C LEU A 787 83.81 38.73 -8.86
N PHE A 788 83.49 37.44 -8.85
CA PHE A 788 84.35 36.41 -9.40
C PHE A 788 84.02 36.21 -10.87
N THR A 789 85.03 36.15 -11.71
CA THR A 789 84.87 35.98 -13.14
C THR A 789 85.97 35.08 -13.70
N VAL A 790 85.62 34.20 -14.63
CA VAL A 790 86.64 33.47 -15.41
C VAL A 790 87.10 34.36 -16.56
N LYS A 791 88.36 34.22 -16.98
CA LYS A 791 88.86 34.92 -18.17
C LYS A 791 87.99 34.63 -19.39
N MET A 792 87.48 35.68 -20.04
CA MET A 792 86.65 35.50 -21.22
C MET A 792 87.46 34.92 -22.39
N ASP A 793 87.06 33.75 -22.88
CA ASP A 793 87.63 33.16 -24.08
C ASP A 793 87.08 33.88 -25.33
N ARG A 794 87.86 34.83 -25.86
CA ARG A 794 87.52 35.57 -27.08
C ARG A 794 87.69 34.73 -28.36
N SER A 795 88.26 33.53 -28.29
CA SER A 795 88.53 32.69 -29.47
C SER A 795 87.34 31.83 -29.90
N GLY A 796 86.36 31.59 -29.02
CA GLY A 796 85.18 30.75 -29.27
C GLY A 796 84.05 31.38 -30.11
N GLY A 797 84.28 32.55 -30.73
CA GLY A 797 83.31 33.26 -31.58
C GLY A 797 82.02 33.67 -30.85
N HIS A 798 80.94 33.93 -31.62
CA HIS A 798 79.68 34.46 -31.07
C HIS A 798 79.02 33.58 -30.00
N ARG A 799 79.23 32.25 -30.03
CA ARG A 799 78.72 31.32 -29.02
C ARG A 799 79.34 31.58 -27.65
N SER A 800 80.66 31.67 -27.58
CA SER A 800 81.36 31.97 -26.32
C SER A 800 81.00 33.36 -25.77
N ILE A 801 80.82 34.34 -26.66
CA ILE A 801 80.42 35.70 -26.29
C ILE A 801 79.01 35.72 -25.69
N ILE A 802 78.04 35.02 -26.30
CA ILE A 802 76.66 35.02 -25.77
C ILE A 802 76.54 34.20 -24.47
N GLU A 803 77.28 33.10 -24.33
CA GLU A 803 77.35 32.31 -23.09
C GLU A 803 77.92 33.15 -21.93
N TYR A 804 79.04 33.84 -22.18
CA TYR A 804 79.68 34.72 -21.20
C TYR A 804 78.81 35.94 -20.89
N ALA A 805 78.23 36.59 -21.90
CA ALA A 805 77.33 37.73 -21.73
C ALA A 805 76.08 37.38 -20.93
N THR A 806 75.56 36.16 -21.09
CA THR A 806 74.41 35.65 -20.31
C THR A 806 74.81 35.48 -18.84
N CYS A 807 75.96 34.85 -18.56
CA CYS A 807 76.45 34.74 -17.18
C CYS A 807 76.73 36.12 -16.55
N PHE A 808 77.32 37.04 -17.32
CA PHE A 808 77.60 38.41 -16.88
C PHE A 808 76.33 39.15 -16.54
N SER A 809 75.36 39.12 -17.44
CA SER A 809 74.14 39.89 -17.27
C SER A 809 73.26 39.35 -16.15
N GLU A 810 73.19 38.03 -15.98
CA GLU A 810 72.51 37.39 -14.86
C GLU A 810 73.18 37.77 -13.53
N ALA A 811 74.50 37.58 -13.40
CA ALA A 811 75.21 37.89 -12.17
C ALA A 811 75.13 39.37 -11.77
N ILE A 812 75.23 40.29 -12.73
CA ILE A 812 75.11 41.73 -12.47
C ILE A 812 73.68 42.11 -12.09
N SER A 813 72.67 41.55 -12.76
CA SER A 813 71.27 41.87 -12.48
C SER A 813 70.81 41.28 -11.15
N GLU A 814 71.21 40.05 -10.84
CA GLU A 814 70.97 39.41 -9.54
C GLU A 814 71.62 40.19 -8.41
N GLY A 815 72.88 40.63 -8.58
CA GLY A 815 73.59 41.44 -7.57
C GLY A 815 72.94 42.80 -7.31
N LEU A 816 72.47 43.49 -8.35
CA LEU A 816 71.86 44.82 -8.23
C LEU A 816 70.41 44.80 -7.74
N LEU A 817 69.65 43.78 -8.11
CA LEU A 817 68.20 43.69 -7.87
C LEU A 817 67.82 42.47 -7.03
N TRP A 818 68.69 42.00 -6.14
CA TRP A 818 68.44 40.82 -5.30
C TRP A 818 67.17 40.94 -4.44
N GLU A 819 66.71 42.15 -4.10
CA GLU A 819 65.44 42.40 -3.38
C GLU A 819 64.20 42.45 -4.31
N LYS A 820 64.40 42.42 -5.63
CA LYS A 820 63.38 42.62 -6.67
C LYS A 820 63.52 41.59 -7.80
N GLU A 821 63.30 40.33 -7.45
CA GLU A 821 63.48 39.18 -8.34
C GLU A 821 62.72 39.31 -9.68
N ASP A 822 61.51 39.89 -9.66
CA ASP A 822 60.65 40.06 -10.83
C ASP A 822 61.30 40.87 -11.98
N HIS A 823 62.25 41.75 -11.66
CA HIS A 823 62.91 42.63 -12.64
C HIS A 823 64.33 42.18 -13.02
N ILE A 824 64.87 41.13 -12.37
CA ILE A 824 66.22 40.62 -12.65
C ILE A 824 66.33 40.19 -14.11
N ARG A 825 65.36 39.42 -14.61
CA ARG A 825 65.37 38.92 -15.99
C ARG A 825 65.31 40.04 -17.03
N GLU A 826 64.51 41.07 -16.78
CA GLU A 826 64.37 42.23 -17.67
C GLU A 826 65.69 43.01 -17.77
N LEU A 827 66.35 43.23 -16.62
CA LEU A 827 67.66 43.89 -16.58
C LEU A 827 68.74 43.00 -17.22
N ALA A 828 68.72 41.69 -16.98
CA ALA A 828 69.69 40.75 -17.53
C ALA A 828 69.63 40.72 -19.06
N GLU A 829 68.44 40.72 -19.68
CA GLU A 829 68.34 40.80 -21.14
C GLU A 829 68.87 42.12 -21.70
N LEU A 830 68.67 43.24 -20.99
CA LEU A 830 69.20 44.53 -21.40
C LEU A 830 70.72 44.60 -21.28
N ILE A 831 71.27 44.14 -20.16
CA ILE A 831 72.72 44.10 -19.92
C ILE A 831 73.39 43.14 -20.90
N LYS A 832 72.79 41.97 -21.19
CA LYS A 832 73.30 41.01 -22.18
C LYS A 832 73.42 41.65 -23.56
N LEU A 833 72.38 42.35 -24.00
CA LEU A 833 72.41 43.08 -25.28
C LEU A 833 73.44 44.22 -25.25
N GLY A 834 73.54 44.95 -24.14
CA GLY A 834 74.56 45.97 -23.96
C GLY A 834 75.99 45.41 -24.01
N PHE A 835 76.20 44.22 -23.44
CA PHE A 835 77.49 43.53 -23.41
C PHE A 835 77.91 43.09 -24.82
N VAL A 836 76.99 42.53 -25.61
CA VAL A 836 77.25 42.18 -27.01
C VAL A 836 77.58 43.41 -27.87
N LEU A 837 77.08 44.59 -27.48
CA LEU A 837 77.40 45.88 -28.10
C LEU A 837 78.65 46.55 -27.48
N GLU A 838 79.42 45.82 -26.67
CA GLU A 838 80.61 46.29 -25.96
C GLU A 838 80.37 47.54 -25.10
N PHE A 839 79.12 47.78 -24.70
CA PHE A 839 78.65 48.99 -24.04
C PHE A 839 79.10 50.30 -24.71
N ASN A 840 79.23 50.30 -26.04
CA ASN A 840 79.54 51.49 -26.83
C ASN A 840 78.51 52.60 -26.55
N GLU A 841 78.97 53.82 -26.24
CA GLU A 841 78.09 54.89 -25.73
C GLU A 841 76.97 55.30 -26.70
N GLU A 842 77.26 55.34 -28.01
CA GLU A 842 76.27 55.69 -29.04
C GLU A 842 75.24 54.57 -29.21
N ALA A 843 75.72 53.32 -29.24
CA ALA A 843 74.86 52.14 -29.32
C ALA A 843 73.96 51.99 -28.08
N ILE A 844 74.50 52.23 -26.87
CA ILE A 844 73.74 52.21 -25.63
C ILE A 844 72.73 53.35 -25.59
N GLU A 845 73.06 54.54 -26.08
CA GLU A 845 72.09 55.63 -26.14
C GLU A 845 70.90 55.31 -27.07
N PHE A 846 71.18 54.68 -28.21
CA PHE A 846 70.13 54.20 -29.09
C PHE A 846 69.31 53.07 -28.43
N LEU A 847 69.96 52.10 -27.79
CA LEU A 847 69.31 51.01 -27.06
C LEU A 847 68.36 51.57 -25.98
N MET A 848 68.84 52.51 -25.16
CA MET A 848 68.03 53.16 -24.14
C MET A 848 66.79 53.83 -24.72
N LYS A 849 66.91 54.54 -25.86
CA LYS A 849 65.75 55.13 -26.57
C LYS A 849 64.75 54.06 -27.02
N THR A 850 65.21 52.95 -27.61
CA THR A 850 64.31 51.87 -28.06
C THR A 850 63.61 51.15 -26.92
N LYS A 851 64.20 51.16 -25.72
CA LYS A 851 63.67 50.54 -24.51
C LYS A 851 62.96 51.54 -23.59
N ASN A 852 62.75 52.78 -24.07
CA ASN A 852 62.15 53.89 -23.32
C ASN A 852 62.82 54.18 -21.98
N LEU A 853 64.14 54.00 -21.91
CA LEU A 853 64.97 54.29 -20.73
C LEU A 853 65.53 55.70 -20.84
N GLN A 854 65.46 56.46 -19.74
CA GLN A 854 65.96 57.82 -19.67
C GLN A 854 66.65 58.07 -18.34
N LEU A 855 67.71 58.87 -18.36
CA LEU A 855 68.35 59.38 -17.15
C LEU A 855 67.64 60.64 -16.66
N PHE A 856 67.43 60.74 -15.35
CA PHE A 856 67.04 62.00 -14.74
C PHE A 856 68.23 62.97 -14.62
N LEU A 857 67.94 64.25 -14.36
CA LEU A 857 68.95 65.29 -14.30
C LEU A 857 69.98 65.02 -13.18
N GLU A 858 69.52 64.43 -12.08
CA GLU A 858 70.32 64.04 -10.92
C GLU A 858 71.30 62.91 -11.27
N ASP A 859 70.86 61.95 -12.08
CA ASP A 859 71.67 60.81 -12.53
C ASP A 859 72.76 61.26 -13.52
N ASP A 860 72.46 62.20 -14.43
CA ASP A 860 73.46 62.82 -15.32
C ASP A 860 74.49 63.66 -14.52
N ARG A 861 74.06 64.38 -13.48
CA ARG A 861 74.97 65.10 -12.57
C ARG A 861 75.86 64.13 -11.78
N PHE A 862 75.31 63.03 -11.27
CA PHE A 862 76.05 61.98 -10.58
C PHE A 862 77.18 61.44 -11.47
N MET A 863 76.88 61.13 -12.74
CA MET A 863 77.86 60.67 -13.73
C MET A 863 78.95 61.71 -14.05
N ARG A 864 78.63 63.01 -14.04
CA ARG A 864 79.57 64.10 -14.39
C ARG A 864 80.46 64.57 -13.23
N ALA A 865 80.25 64.08 -12.00
CA ALA A 865 81.00 64.50 -10.82
C ALA A 865 82.52 64.23 -10.96
N ARG A 866 83.36 65.13 -10.44
CA ARG A 866 84.83 65.08 -10.60
C ARG A 866 85.47 63.79 -10.02
N LYS A 867 84.85 63.21 -9.00
CA LYS A 867 85.27 61.93 -8.37
C LYS A 867 85.03 60.73 -9.31
N GLN A 868 83.92 60.74 -10.04
CA GLN A 868 83.57 59.73 -11.05
C GLN A 868 84.48 59.85 -12.28
N ARG A 869 84.74 61.06 -12.81
CA ARG A 869 85.64 61.27 -13.98
C ARG A 869 87.06 60.72 -13.80
N ARG A 870 87.59 60.63 -12.58
CA ARG A 870 88.91 60.03 -12.36
C ARG A 870 88.90 58.51 -12.50
N LEU A 871 87.79 57.84 -12.17
CA LEU A 871 87.62 56.39 -12.39
C LEU A 871 87.54 56.04 -13.89
N TRP A 872 86.96 56.92 -14.70
CA TRP A 872 86.70 56.64 -16.13
C TRP A 872 87.87 56.95 -17.09
N PHE A 873 88.83 57.79 -16.70
CA PHE A 873 89.85 58.37 -17.62
C PHE A 873 91.31 58.20 -17.16
N HIS A 874 91.63 57.23 -16.28
CA HIS A 874 93.03 56.88 -16.02
C HIS A 874 93.54 55.87 -17.05
N GLY A 875 94.02 56.39 -18.17
CA GLY A 875 94.76 55.64 -19.18
C GLY A 875 94.41 56.12 -20.58
N ASP A 876 95.04 57.21 -21.05
CA ASP A 876 95.25 57.52 -22.48
C ASP A 876 95.96 58.89 -22.62
N THR A 877 97.28 58.90 -22.53
CA THR A 877 98.13 59.92 -23.16
C THR A 877 99.38 59.22 -23.67
N ASP A 878 99.36 58.74 -24.91
CA ASP A 878 100.51 58.69 -25.81
C ASP A 878 100.10 58.24 -27.21
N CYS A 879 100.74 58.82 -28.22
CA CYS A 879 100.68 58.54 -29.67
C CYS A 879 99.61 59.26 -30.52
N ALA A 880 99.97 60.46 -31.01
CA ALA A 880 99.49 60.97 -32.30
C ALA A 880 100.61 61.75 -33.03
N HIS A 881 101.25 61.12 -34.01
CA HIS A 881 102.02 61.78 -35.07
C HIS A 881 101.25 61.64 -36.39
N GLY A 882 100.99 62.77 -37.06
CA GLY A 882 100.43 62.78 -38.42
C GLY A 882 99.58 63.99 -38.80
N THR A 883 100.22 65.17 -38.85
CA THR A 883 99.97 66.40 -39.64
C THR A 883 98.86 66.30 -40.73
N THR A 884 97.95 67.25 -40.98
CA THR A 884 98.13 68.70 -41.19
C THR A 884 96.78 69.42 -41.30
N SER A 885 96.56 70.51 -40.55
CA SER A 885 95.81 71.72 -40.93
C SER A 885 95.34 72.48 -39.66
N ILE A 886 96.29 73.00 -38.89
CA ILE A 886 96.01 74.00 -37.84
C ILE A 886 97.07 75.09 -37.99
N SER A 887 96.70 76.22 -38.60
CA SER A 887 97.50 77.44 -38.49
C SER A 887 96.67 78.73 -38.51
N LEU A 888 95.39 78.70 -38.11
CA LEU A 888 94.58 79.93 -38.05
C LEU A 888 93.55 80.00 -36.90
N ALA A 889 93.43 78.98 -36.04
CA ALA A 889 92.44 78.97 -34.94
C ALA A 889 93.04 79.07 -33.52
N HIS A 890 94.37 78.90 -33.34
CA HIS A 890 95.00 78.95 -32.01
C HIS A 890 95.38 80.35 -31.51
N ASN A 891 95.30 81.39 -32.36
CA ASN A 891 95.68 82.76 -31.97
C ASN A 891 94.49 83.68 -31.61
N LEU A 892 93.26 83.16 -31.57
CA LEU A 892 92.07 83.98 -31.28
C LEU A 892 91.35 83.61 -29.96
N ILE A 893 91.71 82.52 -29.29
CA ILE A 893 91.06 82.09 -28.03
C ILE A 893 91.94 82.37 -26.80
N ALA A 894 93.27 82.49 -26.96
CA ALA A 894 94.19 82.83 -25.86
C ALA A 894 94.09 84.30 -25.41
N ASP A 895 93.54 85.20 -26.24
CA ASP A 895 93.48 86.65 -25.98
C ASP A 895 92.15 87.08 -25.29
N GLU A 896 91.12 86.22 -25.30
CA GLU A 896 89.86 86.45 -24.55
C GLU A 896 89.95 85.98 -23.09
N ASP A 897 90.65 84.88 -22.80
CA ASP A 897 90.80 84.37 -21.44
C ASP A 897 91.80 85.19 -20.59
N GLU A 898 92.83 85.81 -21.18
CA GLU A 898 93.69 86.76 -20.46
C GLU A 898 92.99 88.10 -20.14
N ARG A 899 92.02 88.51 -20.97
CA ARG A 899 91.18 89.71 -20.73
C ARG A 899 90.15 89.48 -19.63
N GLU A 900 89.55 88.30 -19.55
CA GLU A 900 88.61 87.95 -18.49
C GLU A 900 89.29 87.70 -17.13
N ASP A 901 90.50 87.12 -17.10
CA ASP A 901 91.22 86.92 -15.84
C ASP A 901 91.80 88.23 -15.26
N ARG A 902 92.16 89.21 -16.11
CA ARG A 902 92.49 90.59 -15.68
C ARG A 902 91.25 91.35 -15.18
N LYS A 903 90.05 91.11 -15.73
CA LYS A 903 88.78 91.67 -15.22
C LYS A 903 88.38 91.05 -13.88
N ARG A 904 88.55 89.74 -13.68
CA ARG A 904 88.26 89.05 -12.41
C ARG A 904 89.23 89.47 -11.30
N LYS A 905 90.54 89.59 -11.58
CA LYS A 905 91.53 90.09 -10.60
C LYS A 905 91.32 91.57 -10.24
N LYS A 906 90.82 92.42 -11.16
CA LYS A 906 90.37 93.79 -10.83
C LYS A 906 89.08 93.83 -9.99
N LYS A 907 88.14 92.89 -10.20
CA LYS A 907 86.89 92.78 -9.43
C LYS A 907 87.11 92.27 -8.00
N VAL A 908 88.11 91.41 -7.78
CA VAL A 908 88.51 90.93 -6.45
C VAL A 908 89.27 92.00 -5.66
N LYS A 909 90.21 92.74 -6.29
CA LYS A 909 90.88 93.90 -5.64
C LYS A 909 89.95 95.10 -5.36
N ALA A 910 88.87 95.27 -6.12
CA ALA A 910 87.84 96.27 -5.84
C ALA A 910 86.91 95.86 -4.69
N ARG A 911 86.65 94.55 -4.50
CA ARG A 911 85.84 94.03 -3.38
C ARG A 911 86.60 93.98 -2.05
N GLU A 912 87.93 93.85 -2.07
CA GLU A 912 88.78 93.98 -0.87
C GLU A 912 88.96 95.44 -0.41
N ARG A 913 88.79 96.44 -1.29
CA ARG A 913 88.80 97.87 -0.91
C ARG A 913 87.47 98.42 -0.39
N VAL A 914 86.36 97.71 -0.57
CA VAL A 914 85.03 98.12 -0.05
C VAL A 914 84.71 97.47 1.31
N LYS A 915 85.48 96.45 1.73
CA LYS A 915 85.28 95.78 3.03
C LYS A 915 86.12 96.31 4.19
N LEU A 916 86.89 97.39 3.98
CA LEU A 916 87.76 97.98 5.00
C LEU A 916 87.39 99.41 5.40
N ASP A 917 86.26 99.98 4.93
CA ASP A 917 85.92 101.37 5.27
C ASP A 917 84.42 101.71 5.42
N GLU A 918 83.54 100.74 5.66
CA GLU A 918 82.20 101.02 6.18
C GLU A 918 81.85 100.08 7.34
N GLY A 919 82.57 100.27 8.44
CA GLY A 919 81.93 100.42 9.75
C GLY A 919 81.41 101.85 9.84
N GLY A 920 80.14 102.04 9.46
CA GLY A 920 79.55 103.36 9.26
C GLY A 920 78.03 103.41 9.08
N ARG A 921 77.29 102.31 9.26
CA ARG A 921 75.95 102.20 9.87
C ARG A 921 75.46 100.76 9.76
#